data_AF-A0A1J7JZ68-F1
#
_entry.id   AF-A0A1J7JZ68-F1
#
_cell.length_a   1.000
_cell.length_b   1.000
_cell.length_c   1.000
_cell.angle_alpha   90.00
_cell.angle_beta   90.00
_cell.angle_gamma   90.00
#
_symmetry.space_group_name_H-M   'P 1'
#
loop_
_entity.id
_entity.type
_entity.pdbx_description
1 polymer ?
#
loop_
_entity_poly.entity_id
_entity_poly.type
_entity_poly.pdbx_seq_one_letter_code
_entity_poly.pdbx_strand_id
1 'polypeptide(L)'
;MPYFNMGASHSTSHTQGSFDKTDTTGETVSKEKWEYLIGLITGKLLDTAADAGTIPADSFDDENHPLSIASMQLYLISYWKHFHEYLPLLHYPTFSPEAAHTYLLMAVLIVGSSMLTRQKGFANRGMKATNLMAWNLRGHVLLHVDASSPSRLWVFQTLLLLEFHDKLLASASLHDRALVFFPTTLNLMRQSSTLFGRQVPKSPKLPTEFTTEPGATGGPELSVGFFAPQKPSTSRPESWWEHWIVQEAIRRAAFSAFVLDITHSVMFGHSQTLVFHEIHLFLPCDRLLWSSHSPSEIGAVESSLYASGVQPFSFLEALRKMFKRQPCRTNVFGWLSLLSGLLSIVGHMQQRDILASSLEHDLVSAASDKWQPKLILALQWWKSEYENNLEHLRGAGLDWRKYSLSEENRNGGGNDLAMNLVLYHLGNISIYITMPELSVAAGASKILGRLVSPFEKRMMKEKVARWADSPGAVHTLYHALELIRLICPAMSDPRPSREPQPTVSESQGIPDEPIPRYKASYDKLPNRSWALYFATMVIWAYGFHHDGPLKPFPTNLGYPPNPTASTEPYDPVRCGDRDDMEDGAQESAARDEDARMYLDCVFPPSVKSPQEFARHIRHLAGGRNRVLGLLGVVDWALSGTSWELLDEARKRLKTAAVILKNGSAM
;
A
#
# COMPACT_ATOMS: atom_id res chain seq x y z
N MET A 1 22.80 -6.23 -56.91
CA MET A 1 23.91 -6.75 -57.73
C MET A 1 25.01 -5.69 -57.68
N PRO A 2 26.25 -6.01 -57.29
CA PRO A 2 26.93 -7.26 -57.59
C PRO A 2 26.88 -8.28 -56.45
N TYR A 3 26.83 -9.53 -56.86
CA TYR A 3 26.87 -10.74 -56.04
C TYR A 3 28.33 -11.15 -55.81
N PHE A 4 28.65 -11.68 -54.64
CA PHE A 4 29.19 -13.05 -54.54
C PHE A 4 28.96 -13.60 -53.13
N ASN A 5 28.49 -14.84 -53.11
CA ASN A 5 27.99 -15.64 -52.01
C ASN A 5 29.07 -16.67 -51.64
N MET A 6 29.27 -16.97 -50.36
CA MET A 6 29.47 -18.35 -49.85
C MET A 6 29.58 -18.34 -48.33
N GLY A 7 28.73 -19.16 -47.70
CA GLY A 7 28.67 -19.34 -46.26
C GLY A 7 29.79 -20.20 -45.71
N ALA A 8 30.06 -20.01 -44.42
CA ALA A 8 30.67 -21.00 -43.56
C ALA A 8 30.07 -20.84 -42.16
N SER A 9 29.40 -21.90 -41.74
CA SER A 9 28.92 -22.15 -40.38
C SER A 9 30.08 -22.11 -39.38
N HIS A 10 30.02 -21.20 -38.41
CA HIS A 10 30.82 -21.32 -37.19
C HIS A 10 29.92 -21.18 -35.96
N SER A 11 29.81 -22.31 -35.26
CA SER A 11 29.34 -22.43 -33.89
C SER A 11 30.15 -21.50 -32.98
N THR A 12 29.57 -20.39 -32.55
CA THR A 12 30.15 -19.57 -31.49
C THR A 12 29.80 -20.19 -30.14
N SER A 13 30.77 -20.90 -29.59
CA SER A 13 30.87 -21.24 -28.17
C SER A 13 30.62 -20.01 -27.30
N HIS A 14 29.68 -20.11 -26.37
CA HIS A 14 29.49 -19.15 -25.29
C HIS A 14 30.76 -19.08 -24.44
N THR A 15 31.62 -18.09 -24.71
CA THR A 15 32.62 -17.63 -23.75
C THR A 15 31.88 -16.90 -22.62
N GLN A 16 31.88 -17.53 -21.45
CA GLN A 16 31.56 -16.90 -20.16
C GLN A 16 32.36 -15.60 -20.03
N GLY A 17 31.68 -14.47 -20.20
CA GLY A 17 32.18 -13.19 -19.77
C GLY A 17 32.19 -13.17 -18.25
N SER A 18 33.40 -13.13 -17.68
CA SER A 18 33.68 -12.84 -16.28
C SER A 18 32.92 -11.58 -15.86
N PHE A 19 31.84 -11.74 -15.12
CA PHE A 19 31.26 -10.65 -14.34
C PHE A 19 32.30 -10.23 -13.30
N ASP A 20 32.85 -9.02 -13.47
CA ASP A 20 33.64 -8.36 -12.45
C ASP A 20 32.86 -8.35 -11.13
N LYS A 21 33.56 -8.70 -10.04
CA LYS A 21 33.07 -8.64 -8.67
C LYS A 21 32.70 -7.20 -8.31
N THR A 22 31.45 -6.82 -8.55
CA THR A 22 30.82 -5.72 -7.82
C THR A 22 30.43 -6.27 -6.45
N ASP A 23 30.98 -5.68 -5.39
CA ASP A 23 30.71 -6.04 -4.00
C ASP A 23 29.20 -6.25 -3.75
N THR A 24 28.80 -7.49 -3.45
CA THR A 24 27.41 -7.90 -3.14
C THR A 24 27.02 -7.51 -1.72
N THR A 25 27.28 -6.26 -1.32
CA THR A 25 26.91 -5.77 0.00
C THR A 25 25.40 -5.63 0.10
N GLY A 26 24.73 -6.46 0.92
CA GLY A 26 23.32 -6.28 1.27
C GLY A 26 22.36 -7.43 0.93
N GLU A 27 22.80 -8.40 0.13
CA GLU A 27 21.90 -9.43 -0.44
C GLU A 27 22.17 -10.85 0.05
N THR A 28 23.30 -11.08 0.73
CA THR A 28 23.69 -12.41 1.23
C THR A 28 23.73 -12.47 2.75
N VAL A 29 23.07 -13.47 3.32
CA VAL A 29 23.18 -13.79 4.75
C VAL A 29 24.32 -14.81 4.93
N SER A 30 25.27 -14.53 5.83
CA SER A 30 26.36 -15.45 6.17
C SER A 30 25.82 -16.69 6.91
N LYS A 31 26.55 -17.81 6.84
CA LYS A 31 26.14 -19.03 7.55
C LYS A 31 26.10 -18.81 9.07
N GLU A 32 27.07 -18.10 9.63
CA GLU A 32 27.15 -17.77 11.06
C GLU A 32 25.97 -16.91 11.52
N LYS A 33 25.63 -15.86 10.76
CA LYS A 33 24.47 -15.01 11.05
C LYS A 33 23.17 -15.79 10.95
N TRP A 34 23.06 -16.67 9.97
CA TRP A 34 21.91 -17.56 9.80
C TRP A 34 21.76 -18.52 10.99
N GLU A 35 22.83 -19.19 11.43
CA GLU A 35 22.81 -20.09 12.59
C GLU A 35 22.36 -19.35 13.86
N TYR A 36 22.89 -18.14 14.09
CA TYR A 36 22.46 -17.29 15.21
C TYR A 36 20.97 -16.94 15.12
N LEU A 37 20.50 -16.56 13.93
CA LEU A 37 19.11 -16.18 13.69
C LEU A 37 18.17 -17.37 13.93
N ILE A 38 18.52 -18.58 13.46
CA ILE A 38 17.76 -19.80 13.72
C ILE A 38 17.70 -20.11 15.21
N GLY A 39 18.84 -20.07 15.92
CA GLY A 39 18.87 -20.30 17.36
C GLY A 39 17.99 -19.31 18.13
N LEU A 40 17.90 -18.05 17.68
CA LEU A 40 17.02 -17.06 18.28
C LEU A 40 15.54 -17.34 17.98
N ILE A 41 15.20 -17.73 16.75
CA ILE A 41 13.83 -18.09 16.36
C ILE A 41 13.35 -19.29 17.17
N THR A 42 14.09 -20.39 17.15
CA THR A 42 13.70 -21.64 17.79
C THR A 42 13.76 -21.58 19.31
N GLY A 43 14.70 -20.81 19.87
CA GLY A 43 14.92 -20.75 21.32
C GLY A 43 14.18 -19.66 22.07
N LYS A 44 13.71 -18.59 21.40
CA LYS A 44 13.04 -17.46 22.08
C LYS A 44 11.76 -16.97 21.40
N LEU A 45 11.61 -17.20 20.10
CA LEU A 45 10.51 -16.65 19.31
C LEU A 45 9.37 -17.66 19.14
N LEU A 46 9.66 -18.95 19.17
CA LEU A 46 8.71 -20.05 19.07
C LEU A 46 8.46 -20.64 20.47
N ASP A 47 7.82 -19.88 21.35
CA ASP A 47 7.76 -20.21 22.78
C ASP A 47 6.63 -21.20 23.17
N THR A 48 5.68 -21.52 22.28
CA THR A 48 4.63 -22.51 22.60
C THR A 48 4.84 -23.86 21.90
N ALA A 49 4.52 -24.96 22.58
CA ALA A 49 4.55 -26.31 22.02
C ALA A 49 3.62 -26.48 20.79
N ALA A 50 2.62 -25.60 20.63
CA ALA A 50 1.76 -25.52 19.45
C ALA A 50 2.44 -24.84 18.25
N ASP A 51 3.25 -23.80 18.52
CA ASP A 51 4.03 -23.06 17.51
C ASP A 51 5.16 -23.93 16.92
N ALA A 52 5.82 -24.74 17.76
CA ALA A 52 6.89 -25.64 17.35
C ALA A 52 6.42 -26.77 16.41
N GLY A 53 5.17 -27.23 16.51
CA GLY A 53 4.60 -28.25 15.61
C GLY A 53 4.19 -27.72 14.23
N THR A 54 4.26 -26.41 14.01
CA THR A 54 3.80 -25.75 12.77
C THR A 54 4.93 -25.55 11.75
N ILE A 55 6.19 -25.58 12.20
CA ILE A 55 7.37 -25.58 11.33
C ILE A 55 7.81 -27.02 11.16
N PRO A 56 8.08 -27.51 9.93
CA PRO A 56 8.55 -28.87 9.72
C PRO A 56 9.77 -29.15 10.61
N ALA A 57 9.74 -30.26 11.35
CA ALA A 57 10.88 -30.68 12.18
C ALA A 57 12.05 -31.23 11.35
N ASP A 58 11.95 -31.12 10.02
CA ASP A 58 12.94 -31.59 9.05
C ASP A 58 14.27 -30.84 9.21
N SER A 59 15.35 -31.45 8.70
CA SER A 59 16.64 -30.77 8.71
C SER A 59 16.54 -29.44 7.97
N PHE A 60 17.04 -28.36 8.60
CA PHE A 60 17.18 -27.05 7.96
C PHE A 60 18.08 -27.07 6.71
N ASP A 61 18.73 -28.21 6.42
CA ASP A 61 19.52 -28.49 5.22
C ASP A 61 18.66 -28.64 3.95
N ASP A 62 17.36 -28.88 4.04
CA ASP A 62 16.48 -28.87 2.86
C ASP A 62 16.36 -27.44 2.32
N GLU A 63 16.76 -27.21 1.07
CA GLU A 63 16.67 -25.91 0.39
C GLU A 63 15.23 -25.37 0.33
N ASN A 64 14.23 -26.25 0.36
CA ASN A 64 12.82 -25.87 0.36
C ASN A 64 12.27 -25.60 1.77
N HIS A 65 13.02 -25.89 2.83
CA HIS A 65 12.59 -25.60 4.19
C HIS A 65 12.37 -24.08 4.34
N PRO A 66 11.25 -23.64 4.95
CA PRO A 66 10.91 -22.21 5.13
C PRO A 66 12.01 -21.34 5.75
N LEU A 67 12.80 -21.95 6.63
CA LEU A 67 13.87 -21.30 7.38
C LEU A 67 15.28 -21.70 6.91
N SER A 68 15.41 -22.43 5.79
CA SER A 68 16.72 -22.71 5.21
C SER A 68 17.44 -21.41 4.82
N ILE A 69 18.77 -21.45 4.76
CA ILE A 69 19.55 -20.30 4.31
C ILE A 69 19.16 -19.86 2.89
N ALA A 70 18.85 -20.83 2.01
CA ALA A 70 18.42 -20.58 0.64
C ALA A 70 17.08 -19.83 0.60
N SER A 71 16.08 -20.29 1.37
CA SER A 71 14.79 -19.62 1.49
C SER A 71 14.92 -18.20 2.08
N MET A 72 15.74 -18.02 3.13
CA MET A 72 15.96 -16.69 3.72
C MET A 72 16.66 -15.72 2.76
N GLN A 73 17.62 -16.19 1.96
CA GLN A 73 18.24 -15.38 0.92
C GLN A 73 17.21 -14.97 -0.15
N LEU A 74 16.33 -15.89 -0.58
CA LEU A 74 15.24 -15.55 -1.50
C LEU A 74 14.29 -14.50 -0.90
N TYR A 75 13.97 -14.58 0.39
CA TYR A 75 13.14 -13.56 1.05
C TYR A 75 13.82 -12.20 1.07
N LEU A 76 15.13 -12.14 1.39
CA LEU A 76 15.88 -10.89 1.39
C LEU A 76 15.92 -10.24 0.00
N ILE A 77 16.18 -11.04 -1.06
CA ILE A 77 16.14 -10.57 -2.44
C ILE A 77 14.74 -10.06 -2.81
N SER A 78 13.70 -10.81 -2.42
CA SER A 78 12.30 -10.44 -2.65
C SER A 78 11.93 -9.12 -1.96
N TYR A 79 12.41 -8.87 -0.75
CA TYR A 79 12.21 -7.58 -0.06
C TYR A 79 12.75 -6.41 -0.88
N TRP A 80 14.01 -6.49 -1.31
CA TRP A 80 14.64 -5.40 -2.09
C TRP A 80 13.96 -5.19 -3.43
N LYS A 81 13.61 -6.28 -4.12
CA LYS A 81 13.04 -6.25 -5.46
C LYS A 81 11.56 -5.84 -5.49
N HIS A 82 10.79 -6.16 -4.45
CA HIS A 82 9.33 -6.06 -4.52
C HIS A 82 8.69 -5.17 -3.45
N PHE A 83 9.40 -4.87 -2.35
CA PHE A 83 8.85 -4.04 -1.26
C PHE A 83 9.60 -2.74 -1.03
N HIS A 84 10.93 -2.71 -1.17
CA HIS A 84 11.75 -1.56 -0.76
C HIS A 84 11.29 -0.22 -1.37
N GLU A 85 10.82 -0.24 -2.62
CA GLU A 85 10.31 0.96 -3.32
C GLU A 85 9.02 1.51 -2.68
N TYR A 86 8.19 0.66 -2.08
CA TYR A 86 6.95 1.04 -1.42
C TYR A 86 7.21 1.81 -0.11
N LEU A 87 8.12 1.31 0.72
CA LEU A 87 8.50 1.94 1.99
C LEU A 87 10.02 1.91 2.17
N PRO A 88 10.74 2.91 1.63
CA PRO A 88 12.21 2.90 1.57
C PRO A 88 12.85 3.26 2.93
N LEU A 89 12.64 2.42 3.94
CA LEU A 89 13.11 2.63 5.32
C LEU A 89 14.62 2.42 5.50
N LEU A 90 15.23 1.62 4.62
CA LEU A 90 16.61 1.17 4.71
C LEU A 90 17.43 1.77 3.57
N HIS A 91 18.71 2.06 3.80
CA HIS A 91 19.61 2.53 2.76
C HIS A 91 20.24 1.33 2.07
N TYR A 92 19.80 1.01 0.85
CA TYR A 92 20.24 -0.19 0.13
C TYR A 92 21.78 -0.31 0.05
N PRO A 93 22.54 0.72 -0.40
CA PRO A 93 23.99 0.59 -0.58
C PRO A 93 24.78 0.31 0.70
N THR A 94 24.25 0.67 1.87
CA THR A 94 24.96 0.47 3.16
C THR A 94 24.29 -0.56 4.05
N PHE A 95 23.20 -1.18 3.62
CA PHE A 95 22.57 -2.23 4.40
C PHE A 95 23.46 -3.48 4.36
N SER A 96 23.70 -4.05 5.54
CA SER A 96 24.42 -5.31 5.68
C SER A 96 23.61 -6.23 6.59
N PRO A 97 23.17 -7.41 6.10
CA PRO A 97 22.50 -8.40 6.95
C PRO A 97 23.34 -8.80 8.17
N GLU A 98 24.67 -8.77 8.02
CA GLU A 98 25.61 -9.09 9.09
C GLU A 98 25.56 -8.03 10.21
N ALA A 99 25.67 -6.75 9.84
CA ALA A 99 25.70 -5.64 10.79
C ALA A 99 24.29 -5.25 11.31
N ALA A 100 23.23 -5.64 10.60
CA ALA A 100 21.86 -5.32 10.98
C ALA A 100 21.47 -6.00 12.30
N HIS A 101 20.68 -5.28 13.11
CA HIS A 101 20.06 -5.84 14.29
C HIS A 101 19.18 -7.04 13.89
N THR A 102 19.26 -8.15 14.62
CA THR A 102 18.65 -9.42 14.21
C THR A 102 17.13 -9.31 14.08
N TYR A 103 16.45 -8.56 14.95
CA TYR A 103 15.00 -8.32 14.82
C TYR A 103 14.63 -7.49 13.59
N LEU A 104 15.47 -6.54 13.17
CA LEU A 104 15.25 -5.78 11.95
C LEU A 104 15.40 -6.69 10.73
N LEU A 105 16.44 -7.53 10.71
CA LEU A 105 16.63 -8.52 9.66
C LEU A 105 15.45 -9.51 9.59
N MET A 106 14.94 -9.97 10.73
CA MET A 106 13.73 -10.82 10.76
C MET A 106 12.52 -10.13 10.13
N ALA A 107 12.26 -8.86 10.44
CA ALA A 107 11.15 -8.12 9.83
C ALA A 107 11.33 -7.95 8.31
N VAL A 108 12.56 -7.72 7.84
CA VAL A 108 12.90 -7.68 6.40
C VAL A 108 12.57 -9.03 5.74
N LEU A 109 12.99 -10.15 6.35
CA LEU A 109 12.72 -11.50 5.86
C LEU A 109 11.22 -11.84 5.85
N ILE A 110 10.49 -11.43 6.89
CA ILE A 110 9.04 -11.62 7.00
C ILE A 110 8.31 -10.93 5.84
N VAL A 111 8.60 -9.65 5.60
CA VAL A 111 8.01 -8.91 4.48
C VAL A 111 8.43 -9.51 3.13
N GLY A 112 9.71 -9.89 3.00
CA GLY A 112 10.25 -10.52 1.80
C GLY A 112 9.58 -11.85 1.44
N SER A 113 9.30 -12.70 2.43
CA SER A 113 8.54 -13.95 2.28
C SER A 113 7.13 -13.66 1.75
N SER A 114 6.42 -12.70 2.36
CA SER A 114 5.07 -12.32 1.93
C SER A 114 5.03 -11.65 0.55
N MET A 115 6.12 -11.02 0.09
CA MET A 115 6.26 -10.56 -1.30
C MET A 115 6.56 -11.71 -2.27
N LEU A 116 7.33 -12.71 -1.82
CA LEU A 116 7.75 -13.83 -2.66
C LEU A 116 6.55 -14.70 -3.04
N THR A 117 5.63 -14.93 -2.12
CA THR A 117 4.41 -15.73 -2.39
C THR A 117 3.48 -15.11 -3.42
N ARG A 118 3.67 -13.83 -3.72
CA ARG A 118 2.95 -13.08 -4.76
C ARG A 118 3.62 -13.22 -6.13
N GLN A 119 4.73 -13.94 -6.22
CA GLN A 119 5.36 -14.31 -7.50
C GLN A 119 4.82 -15.65 -8.00
N LYS A 120 4.66 -15.77 -9.32
CA LYS A 120 4.22 -17.02 -9.97
C LYS A 120 5.18 -18.16 -9.60
N GLY A 121 4.62 -19.29 -9.17
CA GLY A 121 5.39 -20.49 -8.80
C GLY A 121 5.87 -20.57 -7.35
N PHE A 122 5.64 -19.54 -6.52
CA PHE A 122 6.08 -19.48 -5.12
C PHE A 122 4.94 -19.44 -4.10
N ALA A 123 3.72 -19.81 -4.51
CA ALA A 123 2.55 -19.78 -3.64
C ALA A 123 2.79 -20.57 -2.34
N ASN A 124 2.43 -19.98 -1.20
CA ASN A 124 2.54 -20.56 0.15
C ASN A 124 3.96 -20.88 0.65
N ARG A 125 5.05 -20.56 -0.09
CA ARG A 125 6.42 -20.79 0.39
C ARG A 125 6.72 -19.89 1.58
N GLY A 126 6.99 -20.48 2.75
CA GLY A 126 7.48 -19.75 3.93
C GLY A 126 6.46 -18.99 4.78
N MET A 127 5.29 -18.66 4.23
CA MET A 127 4.33 -17.76 4.88
C MET A 127 3.88 -18.18 6.28
N LYS A 128 3.59 -19.46 6.50
CA LYS A 128 3.15 -19.95 7.83
C LYS A 128 4.24 -19.70 8.88
N ALA A 129 5.49 -20.04 8.55
CA ALA A 129 6.63 -19.82 9.43
C ALA A 129 6.88 -18.32 9.68
N THR A 130 6.81 -17.49 8.64
CA THR A 130 7.07 -16.05 8.79
C THR A 130 5.93 -15.31 9.50
N ASN A 131 4.67 -15.72 9.32
CA ASN A 131 3.53 -15.19 10.10
C ASN A 131 3.69 -15.50 11.59
N LEU A 132 4.18 -16.70 11.92
CA LEU A 132 4.45 -17.09 13.29
C LEU A 132 5.62 -16.28 13.89
N MET A 133 6.68 -16.06 13.12
CA MET A 133 7.75 -15.13 13.53
C MET A 133 7.19 -13.72 13.77
N ALA A 134 6.37 -13.19 12.86
CA ALA A 134 5.73 -11.88 12.99
C ALA A 134 4.83 -11.80 14.23
N TRP A 135 4.15 -12.91 14.57
CA TRP A 135 3.34 -13.02 15.77
C TRP A 135 4.15 -12.67 17.01
N ASN A 136 5.30 -13.30 17.23
CA ASN A 136 6.04 -13.07 18.49
C ASN A 136 6.96 -11.85 18.43
N LEU A 137 7.53 -11.53 17.26
CA LEU A 137 8.58 -10.50 17.10
C LEU A 137 8.18 -9.12 17.65
N ARG A 138 6.94 -8.68 17.43
CA ARG A 138 6.50 -7.34 17.89
C ARG A 138 6.65 -7.18 19.41
N GLY A 139 6.29 -8.21 20.18
CA GLY A 139 6.41 -8.19 21.64
C GLY A 139 7.86 -8.07 22.11
N HIS A 140 8.76 -8.85 21.51
CA HIS A 140 10.19 -8.78 21.83
C HIS A 140 10.81 -7.42 21.50
N VAL A 141 10.39 -6.80 20.40
CA VAL A 141 10.88 -5.46 20.01
C VAL A 141 10.40 -4.40 21.01
N LEU A 142 9.12 -4.40 21.38
CA LEU A 142 8.55 -3.42 22.32
C LEU A 142 9.10 -3.56 23.74
N LEU A 143 9.48 -4.77 24.15
CA LEU A 143 10.07 -5.03 25.47
C LEU A 143 11.60 -4.92 25.49
N HIS A 144 12.22 -4.62 24.34
CA HIS A 144 13.67 -4.49 24.26
C HIS A 144 14.16 -3.21 24.96
N VAL A 145 15.37 -3.25 25.55
CA VAL A 145 15.95 -2.09 26.25
C VAL A 145 16.07 -0.86 25.35
N ASP A 146 16.38 -1.07 24.07
CA ASP A 146 16.49 -0.01 23.05
C ASP A 146 15.13 0.60 22.62
N ALA A 147 14.00 0.02 23.07
CA ALA A 147 12.66 0.58 22.88
C ALA A 147 12.23 1.51 24.03
N SER A 148 13.14 1.85 24.94
CA SER A 148 12.95 2.95 25.90
C SER A 148 13.14 4.30 25.21
N SER A 149 12.58 5.39 25.76
CA SER A 149 12.73 6.74 25.18
C SER A 149 14.07 7.38 25.59
N PRO A 150 14.88 7.93 24.65
CA PRO A 150 14.69 7.91 23.19
C PRO A 150 15.02 6.53 22.60
N SER A 151 14.21 6.02 21.66
CA SER A 151 14.41 4.67 21.13
C SER A 151 15.33 4.64 19.92
N ARG A 152 16.00 3.50 19.68
CA ARG A 152 16.90 3.37 18.52
C ARG A 152 16.15 3.24 17.21
N LEU A 153 16.79 3.67 16.11
CA LEU A 153 16.19 3.69 14.77
C LEU A 153 15.72 2.30 14.30
N TRP A 154 16.49 1.25 14.60
CA TRP A 154 16.15 -0.12 14.20
C TRP A 154 14.81 -0.57 14.80
N VAL A 155 14.44 -0.07 16.00
CA VAL A 155 13.16 -0.38 16.66
C VAL A 155 12.01 0.14 15.80
N PHE A 156 12.09 1.40 15.37
CA PHE A 156 11.07 2.01 14.51
C PHE A 156 10.99 1.35 13.15
N GLN A 157 12.14 1.11 12.51
CA GLN A 157 12.18 0.42 11.22
C GLN A 157 11.55 -0.98 11.32
N THR A 158 11.84 -1.73 12.39
CA THR A 158 11.26 -3.07 12.63
C THR A 158 9.74 -2.99 12.84
N LEU A 159 9.27 -2.08 13.71
CA LEU A 159 7.84 -1.96 14.01
C LEU A 159 7.02 -1.48 12.82
N LEU A 160 7.56 -0.59 11.98
CA LEU A 160 6.90 -0.10 10.77
C LEU A 160 6.80 -1.18 9.68
N LEU A 161 7.84 -2.00 9.51
CA LEU A 161 7.79 -3.15 8.60
C LEU A 161 6.75 -4.18 9.06
N LEU A 162 6.71 -4.48 10.37
CA LEU A 162 5.71 -5.36 10.96
C LEU A 162 4.30 -4.79 10.87
N GLU A 163 4.15 -3.47 10.98
CA GLU A 163 2.86 -2.82 10.82
C GLU A 163 2.32 -2.99 9.39
N PHE A 164 3.15 -2.71 8.39
CA PHE A 164 2.78 -2.94 7.00
C PHE A 164 2.39 -4.41 6.75
N HIS A 165 3.24 -5.34 7.21
CA HIS A 165 2.97 -6.77 7.10
C HIS A 165 1.62 -7.15 7.71
N ASP A 166 1.41 -6.82 8.98
CA ASP A 166 0.25 -7.27 9.72
C ASP A 166 -1.06 -6.67 9.20
N LYS A 167 -0.99 -5.45 8.63
CA LYS A 167 -2.17 -4.80 8.07
C LYS A 167 -2.52 -5.23 6.66
N LEU A 168 -1.55 -5.56 5.82
CA LEU A 168 -1.76 -5.74 4.37
C LEU A 168 -1.42 -7.14 3.84
N LEU A 169 -0.74 -7.99 4.60
CA LEU A 169 -0.19 -9.26 4.10
C LEU A 169 -0.44 -10.48 5.00
N ALA A 170 -0.96 -10.26 6.21
CA ALA A 170 -1.02 -11.27 7.26
C ALA A 170 -2.44 -11.85 7.47
N SER A 171 -2.68 -12.55 8.59
CA SER A 171 -4.01 -13.07 8.96
C SER A 171 -4.94 -11.98 9.50
N ALA A 172 -6.24 -12.30 9.61
CA ALA A 172 -7.21 -11.42 10.26
C ALA A 172 -6.86 -11.14 11.72
N SER A 173 -6.31 -12.14 12.42
CA SER A 173 -5.84 -11.99 13.80
C SER A 173 -4.66 -11.02 13.94
N LEU A 174 -3.68 -11.08 13.02
CA LEU A 174 -2.55 -10.14 13.00
C LEU A 174 -3.01 -8.72 12.64
N HIS A 175 -3.98 -8.58 11.74
CA HIS A 175 -4.57 -7.29 11.40
C HIS A 175 -5.30 -6.64 12.61
N ASP A 176 -6.17 -7.39 13.30
CA ASP A 176 -6.86 -6.93 14.51
C ASP A 176 -5.85 -6.52 15.57
N ARG A 177 -4.75 -7.27 15.70
CA ARG A 177 -3.67 -6.98 16.64
C ARG A 177 -2.89 -5.72 16.28
N ALA A 178 -2.57 -5.50 15.00
CA ALA A 178 -1.92 -4.28 14.53
C ALA A 178 -2.73 -3.01 14.87
N LEU A 179 -4.07 -3.09 14.86
CA LEU A 179 -4.93 -1.98 15.29
C LEU A 179 -4.63 -1.51 16.72
N VAL A 180 -4.29 -2.46 17.61
CA VAL A 180 -4.00 -2.17 19.02
C VAL A 180 -2.57 -1.64 19.21
N PHE A 181 -1.58 -2.23 18.52
CA PHE A 181 -0.17 -1.89 18.75
C PHE A 181 0.34 -0.69 17.96
N PHE A 182 -0.31 -0.33 16.85
CA PHE A 182 0.18 0.79 16.05
C PHE A 182 0.11 2.13 16.82
N PRO A 183 -0.97 2.47 17.53
CA PRO A 183 -0.98 3.64 18.42
C PRO A 183 0.15 3.62 19.46
N THR A 184 0.49 2.45 20.01
CA THR A 184 1.63 2.29 20.94
C THR A 184 2.96 2.62 20.25
N THR A 185 3.16 2.12 19.03
CA THR A 185 4.34 2.42 18.21
C THR A 185 4.45 3.91 17.93
N LEU A 186 3.34 4.56 17.55
CA LEU A 186 3.30 6.00 17.28
C LEU A 186 3.55 6.84 18.53
N ASN A 187 3.05 6.42 19.69
CA ASN A 187 3.33 7.09 20.96
C ASN A 187 4.81 6.96 21.35
N LEU A 188 5.43 5.80 21.11
CA LEU A 188 6.87 5.63 21.31
C LEU A 188 7.69 6.57 20.42
N MET A 189 7.29 6.69 19.14
CA MET A 189 7.90 7.64 18.21
C MET A 189 7.74 9.09 18.69
N ARG A 190 6.55 9.49 19.15
CA ARG A 190 6.30 10.86 19.65
C ARG A 190 7.16 11.24 20.86
N GLN A 191 7.46 10.29 21.73
CA GLN A 191 8.34 10.52 22.88
C GLN A 191 9.79 10.78 22.46
N SER A 192 10.18 10.31 21.27
CA SER A 192 11.48 10.61 20.66
C SER A 192 11.40 11.95 19.91
N SER A 193 11.46 13.06 20.65
CA SER A 193 11.22 14.44 20.18
C SER A 193 11.88 14.87 18.86
N THR A 194 13.04 14.28 18.50
CA THR A 194 13.74 14.55 17.23
C THR A 194 13.08 13.94 16.00
N LEU A 195 12.30 12.87 16.14
CA LEU A 195 11.71 12.17 15.00
C LEU A 195 10.76 13.04 14.19
N PHE A 196 10.12 14.04 14.81
CA PHE A 196 9.20 14.96 14.14
C PHE A 196 9.75 16.39 14.01
N GLY A 197 11.05 16.59 14.24
CA GLY A 197 11.71 17.88 14.11
C GLY A 197 11.42 18.88 15.25
N ARG A 198 10.91 18.41 16.40
CA ARG A 198 10.79 19.27 17.60
C ARG A 198 12.17 19.42 18.24
N GLN A 199 12.61 20.67 18.36
CA GLN A 199 13.82 21.02 19.10
C GLN A 199 13.59 20.78 20.61
N VAL A 200 14.54 20.11 21.28
CA VAL A 200 14.52 19.99 22.75
C VAL A 200 14.82 21.37 23.33
N PRO A 201 13.95 21.95 24.19
CA PRO A 201 14.26 23.22 24.85
C PRO A 201 15.54 23.05 25.67
N LYS A 202 16.51 23.97 25.49
CA LYS A 202 17.69 24.02 26.37
C LYS A 202 17.19 24.16 27.81
N SER A 203 17.62 23.26 28.69
CA SER A 203 17.45 23.46 30.13
C SER A 203 18.05 24.84 30.49
N PRO A 204 17.35 25.66 31.30
CA PRO A 204 17.91 26.93 31.74
C PRO A 204 19.16 26.63 32.57
N LYS A 205 20.34 26.95 32.02
CA LYS A 205 21.60 26.88 32.77
C LYS A 205 21.50 27.87 33.93
N LEU A 206 21.71 27.41 35.16
CA LEU A 206 21.98 28.32 36.27
C LEU A 206 23.21 29.17 35.92
N PRO A 207 23.25 30.46 36.30
CA PRO A 207 24.41 31.30 36.06
C PRO A 207 25.53 30.84 37.01
N THR A 208 26.60 30.30 36.45
CA THR A 208 27.86 30.12 37.19
C THR A 208 29.01 30.57 36.30
N GLU A 209 29.92 31.28 36.96
CA GLU A 209 30.83 32.30 36.45
C GLU A 209 31.96 31.82 35.53
N PHE A 210 32.34 32.74 34.63
CA PHE A 210 33.65 32.95 33.98
C PHE A 210 34.53 31.73 33.64
N THR A 211 34.52 31.35 32.37
CA THR A 211 35.75 31.03 31.61
C THR A 211 35.54 31.36 30.13
N THR A 212 36.50 32.12 29.58
CA THR A 212 36.50 32.65 28.23
C THR A 212 37.19 31.65 27.29
N GLU A 213 36.44 31.00 26.40
CA GLU A 213 36.98 30.22 25.27
C GLU A 213 36.16 30.58 24.01
N PRO A 214 36.79 30.95 22.88
CA PRO A 214 36.08 31.43 21.69
C PRO A 214 35.71 30.28 20.73
N GLY A 215 34.42 30.21 20.39
CA GLY A 215 33.98 29.82 19.05
C GLY A 215 33.98 28.33 18.67
N ALA A 216 33.04 27.55 19.23
CA ALA A 216 32.48 26.39 18.55
C ALA A 216 30.95 26.45 18.67
N THR A 217 30.27 26.69 17.55
CA THR A 217 28.81 26.62 17.43
C THR A 217 28.34 25.17 17.57
N GLY A 218 28.34 24.66 18.80
CA GLY A 218 27.72 23.40 19.18
C GLY A 218 26.24 23.60 19.45
N GLY A 219 25.40 23.31 18.46
CA GLY A 219 23.97 23.10 18.68
C GLY A 219 23.76 21.78 19.43
N PRO A 220 22.88 21.71 20.46
CA PRO A 220 22.54 20.45 21.09
C PRO A 220 21.51 19.72 20.21
N GLU A 221 21.96 19.03 19.17
CA GLU A 221 21.21 17.94 18.56
C GLU A 221 21.41 16.68 19.43
N LEU A 222 20.37 15.86 19.64
CA LEU A 222 20.59 14.48 20.08
C LEU A 222 21.52 13.84 19.05
N SER A 223 22.79 13.66 19.45
CA SER A 223 23.87 13.33 18.53
C SER A 223 23.51 12.07 17.75
N VAL A 224 23.70 12.14 16.43
CA VAL A 224 23.48 11.05 15.46
C VAL A 224 24.07 9.72 15.92
N GLY A 225 25.17 9.76 16.70
CA GLY A 225 25.78 8.60 17.34
C GLY A 225 24.87 7.80 18.29
N PHE A 226 23.74 8.35 18.75
CA PHE A 226 22.73 7.59 19.50
C PHE A 226 21.91 6.64 18.59
N PHE A 227 21.66 7.03 17.34
CA PHE A 227 20.86 6.28 16.38
C PHE A 227 21.70 5.42 15.42
N ALA A 228 23.01 5.65 15.36
CA ALA A 228 23.95 4.88 14.55
C ALA A 228 24.19 3.44 15.08
N PRO A 229 24.50 2.46 14.23
CA PRO A 229 24.91 1.13 14.66
C PRO A 229 26.17 1.21 15.54
N GLN A 230 26.22 0.47 16.66
CA GLN A 230 27.40 0.46 17.53
C GLN A 230 28.60 -0.17 16.79
N LYS A 231 29.59 0.66 16.44
CA LYS A 231 30.89 0.21 15.93
C LYS A 231 31.87 0.01 17.09
N PRO A 232 32.82 -0.95 17.00
CA PRO A 232 33.91 -1.06 17.97
C PRO A 232 34.74 0.23 18.00
N SER A 233 35.25 0.56 19.20
CA SER A 233 35.90 1.84 19.57
C SER A 233 37.20 2.18 18.82
N THR A 234 37.61 1.35 17.86
CA THR A 234 38.82 1.50 17.04
C THR A 234 38.56 2.07 15.63
N SER A 235 37.29 2.36 15.28
CA SER A 235 36.92 2.84 13.94
C SER A 235 37.05 4.37 13.78
N ARG A 236 37.49 4.78 12.57
CA ARG A 236 37.70 6.17 12.10
C ARG A 236 36.49 7.07 12.43
N PRO A 237 36.65 8.39 12.68
CA PRO A 237 35.53 9.30 12.89
C PRO A 237 34.45 9.10 11.82
N GLU A 238 33.19 8.96 12.28
CA GLU A 238 32.02 8.76 11.42
C GLU A 238 32.01 9.80 10.30
N SER A 239 31.93 9.34 9.06
CA SER A 239 31.91 10.25 7.92
C SER A 239 30.60 11.06 7.91
N TRP A 240 30.62 12.28 7.37
CA TRP A 240 29.41 13.11 7.22
C TRP A 240 28.28 12.34 6.48
N TRP A 241 28.67 11.43 5.59
CA TRP A 241 27.78 10.60 4.78
C TRP A 241 27.02 9.59 5.65
N GLU A 242 27.71 8.91 6.56
CA GLU A 242 27.08 8.00 7.52
C GLU A 242 26.06 8.75 8.39
N HIS A 243 26.41 9.98 8.80
CA HIS A 243 25.48 10.82 9.55
C HIS A 243 24.24 11.22 8.73
N TRP A 244 24.45 11.61 7.47
CA TRP A 244 23.37 11.96 6.55
C TRP A 244 22.43 10.78 6.32
N ILE A 245 22.96 9.55 6.15
CA ILE A 245 22.15 8.35 5.96
C ILE A 245 21.23 8.14 7.17
N VAL A 246 21.77 8.24 8.39
CA VAL A 246 20.97 8.06 9.61
C VAL A 246 19.88 9.11 9.73
N GLN A 247 20.19 10.38 9.43
CA GLN A 247 19.21 11.48 9.46
C GLN A 247 18.10 11.30 8.43
N GLU A 248 18.43 10.89 7.22
CA GLU A 248 17.44 10.61 6.17
C GLU A 248 16.63 9.35 6.51
N ALA A 249 17.22 8.31 7.10
CA ALA A 249 16.50 7.12 7.55
C ALA A 249 15.49 7.45 8.68
N ILE A 250 15.86 8.32 9.63
CA ILE A 250 14.95 8.84 10.66
C ILE A 250 13.79 9.58 10.02
N ARG A 251 14.07 10.48 9.07
CA ARG A 251 13.05 11.24 8.33
C ARG A 251 12.09 10.30 7.58
N ARG A 252 12.63 9.31 6.87
CA ARG A 252 11.84 8.30 6.16
C ARG A 252 11.00 7.44 7.09
N ALA A 253 11.51 7.07 8.26
CA ALA A 253 10.74 6.36 9.27
C ALA A 253 9.55 7.20 9.79
N ALA A 254 9.77 8.48 10.06
CA ALA A 254 8.70 9.40 10.50
C ALA A 254 7.60 9.57 9.44
N PHE A 255 7.96 9.83 8.18
CA PHE A 255 6.98 9.91 7.09
C PHE A 255 6.32 8.55 6.80
N SER A 256 7.03 7.44 6.93
CA SER A 256 6.46 6.10 6.78
C SER A 256 5.39 5.83 7.83
N ALA A 257 5.66 6.17 9.09
CA ALA A 257 4.66 6.07 10.16
C ALA A 257 3.41 6.91 9.87
N PHE A 258 3.60 8.14 9.42
CA PHE A 258 2.51 9.02 9.02
C PHE A 258 1.71 8.47 7.83
N VAL A 259 2.38 8.04 6.76
CA VAL A 259 1.75 7.47 5.57
C VAL A 259 0.96 6.21 5.91
N LEU A 260 1.50 5.31 6.75
CA LEU A 260 0.80 4.11 7.20
C LEU A 260 -0.46 4.45 8.00
N ASP A 261 -0.38 5.39 8.94
CA ASP A 261 -1.53 5.83 9.75
C ASP A 261 -2.68 6.34 8.87
N ILE A 262 -2.36 7.20 7.91
CA ILE A 262 -3.37 7.77 7.00
C ILE A 262 -3.89 6.73 6.01
N THR A 263 -3.02 5.88 5.46
CA THR A 263 -3.41 4.82 4.52
C THR A 263 -4.38 3.84 5.18
N HIS A 264 -4.08 3.40 6.40
CA HIS A 264 -4.93 2.49 7.15
C HIS A 264 -6.28 3.13 7.53
N SER A 265 -6.27 4.43 7.86
CA SER A 265 -7.51 5.17 8.10
C SER A 265 -8.40 5.22 6.86
N VAL A 266 -7.83 5.53 5.69
CA VAL A 266 -8.57 5.66 4.43
C VAL A 266 -9.09 4.31 3.93
N MET A 267 -8.28 3.25 4.04
CA MET A 267 -8.64 1.91 3.53
C MET A 267 -9.59 1.14 4.45
N PHE A 268 -9.35 1.18 5.76
CA PHE A 268 -10.05 0.33 6.74
C PHE A 268 -10.96 1.11 7.69
N GLY A 269 -10.92 2.46 7.65
CA GLY A 269 -11.70 3.30 8.55
C GLY A 269 -11.15 3.37 9.98
N HIS A 270 -9.85 3.14 10.17
CA HIS A 270 -9.21 3.34 11.47
C HIS A 270 -9.13 4.82 11.84
N SER A 271 -9.06 5.11 13.14
CA SER A 271 -8.82 6.46 13.65
C SER A 271 -7.39 6.90 13.35
N GLN A 272 -7.24 8.10 12.80
CA GLN A 272 -5.94 8.72 12.59
C GLN A 272 -5.34 9.12 13.94
N THR A 273 -4.12 8.66 14.22
CA THR A 273 -3.44 8.93 15.48
C THR A 273 -2.49 10.13 15.36
N LEU A 274 -1.70 10.20 14.28
CA LEU A 274 -0.78 11.30 13.98
C LEU A 274 -1.51 12.46 13.32
N VAL A 275 -1.10 13.68 13.68
CA VAL A 275 -1.67 14.90 13.10
C VAL A 275 -0.63 15.58 12.21
N PHE A 276 -1.04 16.00 11.02
CA PHE A 276 -0.14 16.61 10.02
C PHE A 276 0.70 17.77 10.58
N HIS A 277 0.16 18.59 11.50
CA HIS A 277 0.86 19.75 12.05
C HIS A 277 1.96 19.40 13.06
N GLU A 278 2.08 18.14 13.47
CA GLU A 278 3.17 17.67 14.34
C GLU A 278 4.47 17.45 13.57
N ILE A 279 4.40 17.34 12.23
CA ILE A 279 5.53 17.01 11.37
C ILE A 279 6.24 18.29 10.92
N HIS A 280 7.37 18.61 11.56
CA HIS A 280 8.22 19.76 11.25
C HIS A 280 9.46 19.38 10.41
N LEU A 281 9.35 18.33 9.61
CA LEU A 281 10.43 17.82 8.78
C LEU A 281 10.40 18.41 7.36
N PHE A 282 11.56 18.38 6.69
CA PHE A 282 11.63 18.46 5.24
C PHE A 282 11.07 17.19 4.61
N LEU A 283 10.53 17.30 3.39
CA LEU A 283 10.13 16.12 2.62
C LEU A 283 11.36 15.18 2.42
N PRO A 284 11.14 13.86 2.35
CA PRO A 284 12.20 12.89 2.07
C PRO A 284 12.96 13.20 0.78
N CYS A 285 14.24 12.82 0.70
CA CYS A 285 15.06 13.08 -0.47
C CYS A 285 14.66 12.20 -1.68
N ASP A 286 15.14 12.56 -2.87
CA ASP A 286 14.87 11.79 -4.09
C ASP A 286 15.42 10.36 -4.01
N ARG A 287 14.80 9.45 -4.76
CA ARG A 287 15.23 8.05 -4.89
C ARG A 287 16.72 7.95 -5.23
N LEU A 288 17.19 8.74 -6.19
CA LEU A 288 18.58 8.67 -6.67
C LEU A 288 19.59 9.05 -5.58
N LEU A 289 19.24 10.05 -4.76
CA LEU A 289 20.07 10.45 -3.62
C LEU A 289 20.12 9.34 -2.58
N TRP A 290 18.98 8.69 -2.33
CA TRP A 290 18.89 7.58 -1.37
C TRP A 290 19.49 6.26 -1.85
N SER A 291 19.70 6.10 -3.16
CA SER A 291 20.36 4.92 -3.72
C SER A 291 21.83 5.17 -4.07
N SER A 292 22.39 6.33 -3.70
CA SER A 292 23.78 6.68 -4.00
C SER A 292 24.77 5.81 -3.21
N HIS A 293 25.82 5.33 -3.86
CA HIS A 293 26.81 4.45 -3.26
C HIS A 293 27.99 5.22 -2.65
N SER A 294 28.14 6.51 -2.97
CA SER A 294 29.28 7.30 -2.53
C SER A 294 28.94 8.77 -2.22
N PRO A 295 29.72 9.42 -1.34
CA PRO A 295 29.63 10.86 -1.07
C PRO A 295 29.69 11.76 -2.31
N SER A 296 30.52 11.41 -3.29
CA SER A 296 30.72 12.16 -4.53
C SER A 296 29.51 12.10 -5.47
N GLU A 297 28.80 10.96 -5.48
CA GLU A 297 27.63 10.75 -6.33
C GLU A 297 26.48 11.67 -5.91
N ILE A 298 26.27 11.85 -4.61
CA ILE A 298 25.21 12.71 -4.06
C ILE A 298 25.37 14.15 -4.55
N GLY A 299 26.58 14.71 -4.50
CA GLY A 299 26.81 16.10 -4.91
C GLY A 299 26.50 16.31 -6.39
N ALA A 300 26.81 15.32 -7.23
CA ALA A 300 26.45 15.34 -8.64
C ALA A 300 24.93 15.22 -8.85
N VAL A 301 24.27 14.27 -8.19
CA VAL A 301 22.82 14.05 -8.27
C VAL A 301 22.04 15.26 -7.75
N GLU A 302 22.45 15.81 -6.60
CA GLU A 302 21.83 16.98 -5.97
C GLU A 302 21.92 18.21 -6.88
N SER A 303 23.11 18.50 -7.43
CA SER A 303 23.29 19.59 -8.39
C SER A 303 22.38 19.43 -9.61
N SER A 304 22.21 18.18 -10.07
CA SER A 304 21.36 17.83 -11.20
C SER A 304 19.87 18.00 -10.91
N LEU A 305 19.43 17.64 -9.71
CA LEU A 305 18.06 17.83 -9.22
C LEU A 305 17.72 19.32 -9.09
N TYR A 306 18.63 20.12 -8.53
CA TYR A 306 18.47 21.58 -8.43
C TYR A 306 18.38 22.23 -9.81
N ALA A 307 19.22 21.84 -10.77
CA ALA A 307 19.14 22.30 -12.15
C ALA A 307 17.82 21.90 -12.84
N SER A 308 17.16 20.85 -12.35
CA SER A 308 15.85 20.37 -12.83
C SER A 308 14.66 21.06 -12.13
N GLY A 309 14.93 21.96 -11.18
CA GLY A 309 13.92 22.67 -10.40
C GLY A 309 13.30 21.85 -9.26
N VAL A 310 13.92 20.73 -8.87
CA VAL A 310 13.55 20.00 -7.65
C VAL A 310 14.21 20.70 -6.47
N GLN A 311 13.42 21.12 -5.49
CA GLN A 311 13.88 21.88 -4.33
C GLN A 311 13.38 21.20 -3.04
N PRO A 312 14.17 21.19 -1.97
CA PRO A 312 13.73 20.67 -0.68
C PRO A 312 12.67 21.62 -0.09
N PHE A 313 11.50 21.07 0.24
CA PHE A 313 10.43 21.80 0.92
C PHE A 313 10.21 21.24 2.31
N SER A 314 9.91 22.13 3.27
CA SER A 314 9.26 21.70 4.51
C SER A 314 7.89 21.09 4.17
N PHE A 315 7.52 20.00 4.85
CA PHE A 315 6.21 19.37 4.66
C PHE A 315 5.06 20.36 4.80
N LEU A 316 5.06 21.19 5.84
CA LEU A 316 4.01 22.18 6.07
C LEU A 316 4.02 23.32 5.03
N GLU A 317 5.17 23.64 4.45
CA GLU A 317 5.25 24.62 3.36
C GLU A 317 4.63 24.05 2.08
N ALA A 318 5.02 22.85 1.69
CA ALA A 318 4.49 22.18 0.51
C ALA A 318 2.98 21.93 0.64
N LEU A 319 2.48 21.53 1.81
CA LEU A 319 1.05 21.38 2.07
C LEU A 319 0.30 22.71 1.91
N ARG A 320 0.85 23.82 2.41
CA ARG A 320 0.28 25.18 2.19
C ARG A 320 0.26 25.56 0.71
N LYS A 321 1.28 25.18 -0.08
CA LYS A 321 1.31 25.41 -1.53
C LYS A 321 0.19 24.64 -2.25
N MET A 322 -0.14 23.42 -1.82
CA MET A 322 -1.28 22.66 -2.37
C MET A 322 -2.61 23.40 -2.19
N PHE A 323 -2.89 23.93 -1.00
CA PHE A 323 -4.11 24.74 -0.78
C PHE A 323 -4.11 26.05 -1.55
N LYS A 324 -2.94 26.70 -1.68
CA LYS A 324 -2.78 27.93 -2.46
C LYS A 324 -2.74 27.69 -3.97
N ARG A 325 -2.75 26.43 -4.42
CA ARG A 325 -2.58 26.02 -5.83
C ARG A 325 -1.32 26.65 -6.44
N GLN A 326 -0.23 26.57 -5.69
CA GLN A 326 1.10 27.01 -6.11
C GLN A 326 1.91 25.78 -6.56
N PRO A 327 2.77 25.94 -7.58
CA PRO A 327 3.56 24.82 -8.08
C PRO A 327 4.54 24.33 -7.00
N CYS A 328 4.65 23.02 -6.88
CA CYS A 328 5.70 22.39 -6.09
C CYS A 328 6.17 21.13 -6.80
N ARG A 329 7.49 20.91 -6.85
CA ARG A 329 8.07 19.69 -7.42
C ARG A 329 8.77 18.92 -6.32
N THR A 330 8.41 17.65 -6.18
CA THR A 330 9.00 16.72 -5.23
C THR A 330 9.10 15.33 -5.86
N ASN A 331 9.72 14.40 -5.14
CA ASN A 331 9.86 13.00 -5.56
C ASN A 331 8.59 12.18 -5.24
N VAL A 332 8.55 10.93 -5.71
CA VAL A 332 7.39 10.02 -5.57
C VAL A 332 6.97 9.83 -4.10
N PHE A 333 7.93 9.67 -3.18
CA PHE A 333 7.63 9.49 -1.76
C PHE A 333 7.20 10.80 -1.08
N GLY A 334 7.74 11.93 -1.52
CA GLY A 334 7.28 13.26 -1.15
C GLY A 334 5.83 13.50 -1.60
N TRP A 335 5.45 13.08 -2.81
CA TRP A 335 4.08 13.17 -3.29
C TRP A 335 3.11 12.33 -2.46
N LEU A 336 3.51 11.11 -2.10
CA LEU A 336 2.75 10.25 -1.18
C LEU A 336 2.57 10.92 0.17
N SER A 337 3.65 11.51 0.73
CA SER A 337 3.62 12.23 1.99
C SER A 337 2.66 13.44 1.94
N LEU A 338 2.67 14.21 0.85
CA LEU A 338 1.76 15.34 0.66
C LEU A 338 0.30 14.90 0.52
N LEU A 339 0.05 13.82 -0.21
CA LEU A 339 -1.28 13.23 -0.31
C LEU A 339 -1.78 12.80 1.08
N SER A 340 -0.96 12.07 1.84
CA SER A 340 -1.28 11.71 3.23
C SER A 340 -1.53 12.94 4.10
N GLY A 341 -0.81 14.05 3.87
CA GLY A 341 -1.07 15.34 4.51
C GLY A 341 -2.48 15.88 4.25
N LEU A 342 -2.92 15.86 2.98
CA LEU A 342 -4.27 16.28 2.61
C LEU A 342 -5.35 15.36 3.21
N LEU A 343 -5.11 14.04 3.20
CA LEU A 343 -6.03 13.05 3.74
C LEU A 343 -6.08 13.00 5.28
N SER A 344 -5.00 13.40 5.95
CA SER A 344 -5.01 13.67 7.39
C SER A 344 -5.97 14.81 7.73
N ILE A 345 -5.95 15.90 6.95
CA ILE A 345 -6.90 17.01 7.14
C ILE A 345 -8.34 16.53 6.93
N VAL A 346 -8.60 15.68 5.92
CA VAL A 346 -9.94 15.09 5.71
C VAL A 346 -10.42 14.36 6.96
N GLY A 347 -9.62 13.45 7.51
CA GLY A 347 -10.01 12.66 8.68
C GLY A 347 -10.26 13.50 9.93
N HIS A 348 -9.41 14.49 10.21
CA HIS A 348 -9.62 15.39 11.36
C HIS A 348 -10.85 16.28 11.20
N MET A 349 -11.15 16.75 9.97
CA MET A 349 -12.35 17.55 9.72
C MET A 349 -13.63 16.71 9.86
N GLN A 350 -13.61 15.44 9.44
CA GLN A 350 -14.70 14.50 9.70
C GLN A 350 -14.90 14.26 11.19
N GLN A 351 -13.81 14.04 11.95
CA GLN A 351 -13.89 13.84 13.39
C GLN A 351 -14.48 15.08 14.10
N ARG A 352 -14.05 16.27 13.70
CA ARG A 352 -14.60 17.54 14.21
C ARG A 352 -16.11 17.63 13.95
N ASP A 353 -16.56 17.30 12.74
CA ASP A 353 -17.99 17.35 12.39
C ASP A 353 -18.80 16.30 13.18
N ILE A 354 -18.25 15.10 13.41
CA ILE A 354 -18.87 14.08 14.27
C ILE A 354 -19.03 14.60 15.70
N LEU A 355 -17.96 15.17 16.28
CA LEU A 355 -18.00 15.75 17.63
C LEU A 355 -19.02 16.87 17.73
N ALA A 356 -19.06 17.78 16.74
CA ALA A 356 -20.02 18.87 16.69
C ALA A 356 -21.47 18.39 16.54
N SER A 357 -21.71 17.26 15.86
CA SER A 357 -23.05 16.66 15.75
C SER A 357 -23.49 15.85 16.96
N SER A 358 -22.54 15.39 17.79
CA SER A 358 -22.82 14.55 18.98
C SER A 358 -23.14 15.39 20.22
N LEU A 359 -22.59 16.60 20.28
CA LEU A 359 -22.95 17.62 21.27
C LEU A 359 -24.10 18.44 20.68
N GLU A 360 -25.17 18.67 21.43
CA GLU A 360 -26.29 19.51 20.96
C GLU A 360 -25.77 20.86 20.43
N HIS A 361 -26.45 21.41 19.41
CA HIS A 361 -26.04 22.53 18.53
C HIS A 361 -25.57 23.84 19.21
N ASP A 362 -25.51 23.90 20.54
CA ASP A 362 -25.30 25.09 21.35
C ASP A 362 -23.82 25.52 21.48
N LEU A 363 -22.86 24.62 21.24
CA LEU A 363 -21.43 24.94 21.41
C LEU A 363 -20.70 25.40 20.13
N VAL A 364 -21.22 25.05 18.94
CA VAL A 364 -20.56 25.33 17.66
C VAL A 364 -21.58 25.94 16.71
N SER A 365 -21.40 27.23 16.40
CA SER A 365 -22.24 27.95 15.44
C SER A 365 -22.32 27.16 14.13
N ALA A 366 -23.55 26.80 13.73
CA ALA A 366 -23.90 26.05 12.54
C ALA A 366 -23.58 26.76 11.20
N ALA A 367 -22.80 27.84 11.22
CA ALA A 367 -22.11 28.38 10.06
C ALA A 367 -20.93 27.48 9.67
N SER A 368 -21.21 26.20 9.38
CA SER A 368 -20.22 25.22 8.93
C SER A 368 -19.79 25.58 7.51
N ASP A 369 -18.69 26.30 7.42
CA ASP A 369 -17.93 26.49 6.20
C ASP A 369 -17.59 25.09 5.64
N LYS A 370 -18.31 24.65 4.59
CA LYS A 370 -18.14 23.31 4.01
C LYS A 370 -16.69 23.14 3.57
N TRP A 371 -15.95 22.28 4.26
CA TRP A 371 -14.53 22.06 4.04
C TRP A 371 -14.26 21.17 2.83
N GLN A 372 -15.24 20.34 2.43
CA GLN A 372 -15.12 19.35 1.37
C GLN A 372 -14.70 19.98 0.03
N PRO A 373 -15.34 21.06 -0.48
CA PRO A 373 -14.95 21.66 -1.76
C PRO A 373 -13.50 22.21 -1.74
N LYS A 374 -13.06 22.79 -0.62
CA LYS A 374 -11.68 23.32 -0.49
C LYS A 374 -10.65 22.17 -0.56
N LEU A 375 -10.92 21.05 0.09
CA LEU A 375 -10.05 19.87 0.05
C LEU A 375 -10.08 19.15 -1.30
N ILE A 376 -11.24 19.04 -1.94
CA ILE A 376 -11.36 18.45 -3.29
C ILE A 376 -10.52 19.24 -4.29
N LEU A 377 -10.56 20.58 -4.24
CA LEU A 377 -9.73 21.43 -5.09
C LEU A 377 -8.23 21.23 -4.83
N ALA A 378 -7.82 21.09 -3.56
CA ALA A 378 -6.43 20.82 -3.21
C ALA A 378 -5.96 19.45 -3.70
N LEU A 379 -6.80 18.41 -3.58
CA LEU A 379 -6.54 17.08 -4.11
C LEU A 379 -6.44 17.09 -5.65
N GLN A 380 -7.35 17.78 -6.33
CA GLN A 380 -7.29 17.95 -7.79
C GLN A 380 -6.00 18.64 -8.24
N TRP A 381 -5.58 19.69 -7.52
CA TRP A 381 -4.30 20.35 -7.77
C TRP A 381 -3.12 19.40 -7.57
N TRP A 382 -3.12 18.65 -6.47
CA TRP A 382 -2.11 17.62 -6.21
C TRP A 382 -2.02 16.61 -7.36
N LYS A 383 -3.16 16.10 -7.86
CA LYS A 383 -3.18 15.14 -8.98
C LYS A 383 -2.60 15.74 -10.25
N SER A 384 -3.00 16.96 -10.59
CA SER A 384 -2.50 17.66 -11.78
C SER A 384 -0.99 17.86 -11.72
N GLU A 385 -0.46 18.32 -10.58
CA GLU A 385 0.99 18.52 -10.42
C GLU A 385 1.76 17.19 -10.44
N TYR A 386 1.20 16.14 -9.84
CA TYR A 386 1.76 14.80 -9.84
C TYR A 386 1.83 14.21 -11.26
N GLU A 387 0.76 14.31 -12.04
CA GLU A 387 0.71 13.85 -13.44
C GLU A 387 1.67 14.65 -14.32
N ASN A 388 1.70 15.98 -14.18
CA ASN A 388 2.64 16.85 -14.88
C ASN A 388 4.11 16.48 -14.55
N ASN A 389 4.40 16.19 -13.28
CA ASN A 389 5.73 15.75 -12.85
C ASN A 389 6.09 14.40 -13.46
N LEU A 390 5.14 13.46 -13.51
CA LEU A 390 5.35 12.15 -14.11
C LEU A 390 5.59 12.22 -15.62
N GLU A 391 4.81 13.02 -16.34
CA GLU A 391 5.01 13.27 -17.78
C GLU A 391 6.39 13.87 -18.04
N HIS A 392 6.82 14.82 -17.19
CA HIS A 392 8.15 15.39 -17.27
C HIS A 392 9.26 14.35 -17.05
N LEU A 393 9.09 13.44 -16.08
CA LEU A 393 10.05 12.36 -15.81
C LEU A 393 10.10 11.34 -16.96
N ARG A 394 8.96 11.01 -17.58
CA ARG A 394 8.86 10.10 -18.73
C ARG A 394 9.42 10.70 -20.02
N GLY A 395 9.18 11.99 -20.26
CA GLY A 395 9.62 12.70 -21.45
C GLY A 395 11.07 13.20 -21.42
N ALA A 396 11.80 12.99 -20.31
CA ALA A 396 13.18 13.43 -20.18
C ALA A 396 14.13 12.61 -21.08
N GLY A 397 14.75 13.26 -22.06
CA GLY A 397 15.70 12.63 -22.99
C GLY A 397 17.06 12.25 -22.37
N LEU A 398 17.40 12.76 -21.19
CA LEU A 398 18.65 12.46 -20.49
C LEU A 398 18.52 11.18 -19.66
N ASP A 399 19.44 10.23 -19.83
CA ASP A 399 19.30 8.88 -19.28
C ASP A 399 19.20 8.85 -17.75
N TRP A 400 19.95 9.67 -17.01
CA TRP A 400 19.96 9.65 -15.55
C TRP A 400 18.60 10.01 -14.91
N ARG A 401 17.78 10.87 -15.55
CA ARG A 401 16.44 11.27 -15.03
C ARG A 401 15.43 10.14 -15.10
N LYS A 402 15.61 9.19 -16.01
CA LYS A 402 14.75 8.01 -16.13
C LYS A 402 14.91 7.09 -14.91
N TYR A 403 16.05 7.12 -14.24
CA TYR A 403 16.33 6.26 -13.07
C TYR A 403 15.72 6.76 -11.75
N SER A 404 15.12 7.97 -11.72
CA SER A 404 14.25 8.38 -10.60
C SER A 404 12.98 7.52 -10.52
N LEU A 405 12.61 6.86 -11.62
CA LEU A 405 11.57 5.83 -11.68
C LEU A 405 12.22 4.44 -11.70
N SER A 406 11.53 3.45 -11.13
CA SER A 406 11.93 2.05 -11.27
C SER A 406 11.88 1.62 -12.73
N GLU A 407 12.63 0.58 -13.09
CA GLU A 407 12.64 0.03 -14.45
C GLU A 407 11.22 -0.34 -14.93
N GLU A 408 10.41 -0.90 -14.04
CA GLU A 408 9.00 -1.21 -14.32
C GLU A 408 8.18 0.07 -14.57
N ASN A 409 8.41 1.13 -13.79
CA ASN A 409 7.73 2.42 -13.94
C ASN A 409 8.14 3.15 -15.23
N ARG A 410 9.39 3.01 -15.68
CA ARG A 410 9.87 3.55 -16.96
C ARG A 410 9.14 2.92 -18.14
N ASN A 411 8.86 1.63 -18.06
CA ASN A 411 8.16 0.86 -19.09
C ASN A 411 6.63 0.99 -18.99
N GLY A 412 6.11 1.89 -18.14
CA GLY A 412 4.68 2.14 -17.97
C GLY A 412 3.92 1.09 -17.13
N GLY A 413 4.60 0.05 -16.63
CA GLY A 413 4.00 -1.04 -15.86
C GLY A 413 4.24 -0.98 -14.34
N GLY A 414 4.95 0.03 -13.85
CA GLY A 414 5.43 0.05 -12.47
C GLY A 414 4.39 0.44 -11.42
N ASN A 415 4.70 0.03 -10.19
CA ASN A 415 3.81 0.05 -9.05
C ASN A 415 3.91 1.33 -8.22
N ASP A 416 5.09 1.95 -8.11
CA ASP A 416 5.29 3.15 -7.28
C ASP A 416 4.31 4.28 -7.63
N LEU A 417 3.95 4.39 -8.92
CA LEU A 417 3.05 5.43 -9.40
C LEU A 417 1.59 5.12 -9.12
N ALA A 418 1.24 3.85 -9.05
CA ALA A 418 -0.14 3.40 -8.90
C ALA A 418 -0.64 3.54 -7.48
N MET A 419 0.20 3.39 -6.46
CA MET A 419 -0.23 3.58 -5.07
C MET A 419 -0.74 5.01 -4.83
N ASN A 420 -0.01 6.01 -5.32
CA ASN A 420 -0.37 7.43 -5.22
C ASN A 420 -1.75 7.70 -5.84
N LEU A 421 -2.00 7.18 -7.05
CA LEU A 421 -3.30 7.33 -7.71
C LEU A 421 -4.41 6.54 -7.01
N VAL A 422 -4.12 5.32 -6.56
CA VAL A 422 -5.08 4.49 -5.79
C VAL A 422 -5.50 5.22 -4.52
N LEU A 423 -4.54 5.70 -3.74
CA LEU A 423 -4.80 6.44 -2.50
C LEU A 423 -5.50 7.77 -2.77
N TYR A 424 -5.21 8.43 -3.90
CA TYR A 424 -5.91 9.65 -4.31
C TYR A 424 -7.41 9.40 -4.52
N HIS A 425 -7.76 8.35 -5.26
CA HIS A 425 -9.16 8.02 -5.50
C HIS A 425 -9.86 7.53 -4.23
N LEU A 426 -9.20 6.68 -3.44
CA LEU A 426 -9.71 6.24 -2.15
C LEU A 426 -9.93 7.41 -1.19
N GLY A 427 -9.02 8.38 -1.17
CA GLY A 427 -9.14 9.58 -0.37
C GLY A 427 -10.34 10.44 -0.78
N ASN A 428 -10.62 10.56 -2.08
CA ASN A 428 -11.83 11.25 -2.55
C ASN A 428 -13.12 10.50 -2.19
N ILE A 429 -13.09 9.17 -2.17
CA ILE A 429 -14.20 8.34 -1.68
C ILE A 429 -14.39 8.56 -0.18
N SER A 430 -13.30 8.51 0.58
CA SER A 430 -13.30 8.56 2.04
C SER A 430 -13.80 9.89 2.60
N ILE A 431 -13.79 10.98 1.83
CA ILE A 431 -14.42 12.27 2.21
C ILE A 431 -15.89 12.10 2.58
N TYR A 432 -16.60 11.20 1.88
CA TYR A 432 -18.06 11.09 1.97
C TYR A 432 -18.55 9.79 2.60
N ILE A 433 -17.83 8.68 2.40
CA ILE A 433 -18.24 7.37 2.91
C ILE A 433 -17.01 6.51 3.22
N THR A 434 -17.10 5.69 4.27
CA THR A 434 -16.01 4.82 4.71
C THR A 434 -16.32 3.34 4.48
N MET A 435 -15.27 2.52 4.37
CA MET A 435 -15.40 1.07 4.16
C MET A 435 -16.21 0.39 5.29
N PRO A 436 -16.02 0.70 6.59
CA PRO A 436 -16.84 0.14 7.65
C PRO A 436 -18.35 0.39 7.48
N GLU A 437 -18.73 1.60 7.06
CA GLU A 437 -20.14 1.97 6.85
C GLU A 437 -20.81 1.13 5.76
N LEU A 438 -20.13 0.98 4.62
CA LEU A 438 -20.59 0.13 3.52
C LEU A 438 -20.66 -1.34 3.92
N SER A 439 -19.66 -1.82 4.65
CA SER A 439 -19.59 -3.22 5.07
C SER A 439 -20.72 -3.57 6.04
N VAL A 440 -21.05 -2.67 6.98
CA VAL A 440 -22.22 -2.85 7.86
C VAL A 440 -23.52 -2.83 7.07
N ALA A 441 -23.69 -1.89 6.14
CA ALA A 441 -24.89 -1.82 5.29
C ALA A 441 -25.07 -3.09 4.43
N ALA A 442 -23.96 -3.70 4.00
CA ALA A 442 -23.90 -4.96 3.27
C ALA A 442 -24.04 -6.22 4.16
N GLY A 443 -24.29 -6.08 5.47
CA GLY A 443 -24.62 -7.19 6.36
C GLY A 443 -23.48 -7.71 7.24
N ALA A 444 -22.33 -7.02 7.31
CA ALA A 444 -21.24 -7.45 8.18
C ALA A 444 -21.68 -7.62 9.66
N SER A 445 -21.28 -8.74 10.25
CA SER A 445 -21.54 -9.08 11.66
C SER A 445 -20.43 -8.60 12.61
N LYS A 446 -19.20 -8.50 12.10
CA LYS A 446 -18.02 -8.02 12.81
C LYS A 446 -17.28 -6.99 11.95
N ILE A 447 -16.85 -5.89 12.57
CA ILE A 447 -16.07 -4.81 11.95
C ILE A 447 -15.02 -4.35 12.97
N LEU A 448 -13.75 -4.28 12.56
CA LEU A 448 -12.63 -3.80 13.40
C LEU A 448 -12.58 -4.47 14.79
N GLY A 449 -12.66 -5.80 14.83
CA GLY A 449 -12.68 -6.54 16.10
C GLY A 449 -14.04 -6.55 16.83
N ARG A 450 -15.01 -5.68 16.49
CA ARG A 450 -16.25 -5.47 17.24
C ARG A 450 -17.49 -6.08 16.57
N LEU A 451 -18.36 -6.71 17.36
CA LEU A 451 -19.67 -7.16 16.90
C LEU A 451 -20.60 -5.98 16.59
N VAL A 452 -21.35 -6.08 15.51
CA VAL A 452 -22.27 -5.04 15.04
C VAL A 452 -23.69 -5.34 15.52
N SER A 453 -24.26 -4.42 16.30
CA SER A 453 -25.62 -4.56 16.82
C SER A 453 -26.69 -4.37 15.72
N PRO A 454 -27.90 -4.94 15.87
CA PRO A 454 -29.01 -4.70 14.94
C PRO A 454 -29.41 -3.23 14.83
N PHE A 455 -29.24 -2.45 15.90
CA PHE A 455 -29.48 -1.01 15.90
C PHE A 455 -28.48 -0.28 14.99
N GLU A 456 -27.18 -0.56 15.15
CA GLU A 456 -26.13 0.00 14.29
C GLU A 456 -26.33 -0.38 12.82
N LYS A 457 -26.76 -1.62 12.53
CA LYS A 457 -27.09 -2.04 11.16
C LYS A 457 -28.17 -1.14 10.54
N ARG A 458 -29.25 -0.83 11.28
CA ARG A 458 -30.32 0.06 10.79
C ARG A 458 -29.81 1.49 10.59
N MET A 459 -29.12 2.03 11.59
CA MET A 459 -28.54 3.38 11.52
C MET A 459 -27.57 3.53 10.34
N MET A 460 -26.72 2.53 10.07
CA MET A 460 -25.79 2.57 8.94
C MET A 460 -26.51 2.47 7.59
N LYS A 461 -27.56 1.67 7.47
CA LYS A 461 -28.38 1.64 6.23
C LYS A 461 -29.01 3.01 5.94
N GLU A 462 -29.56 3.67 6.95
CA GLU A 462 -30.11 5.03 6.81
C GLU A 462 -29.01 6.06 6.48
N LYS A 463 -27.82 5.93 7.06
CA LYS A 463 -26.67 6.79 6.74
C LYS A 463 -26.22 6.62 5.28
N VAL A 464 -26.08 5.38 4.80
CA VAL A 464 -25.72 5.09 3.41
C VAL A 464 -26.79 5.57 2.44
N ALA A 465 -28.08 5.41 2.77
CA ALA A 465 -29.18 5.95 1.97
C ALA A 465 -29.09 7.48 1.84
N ARG A 466 -28.91 8.19 2.96
CA ARG A 466 -28.73 9.66 2.95
C ARG A 466 -27.50 10.10 2.16
N TRP A 467 -26.40 9.34 2.23
CA TRP A 467 -25.22 9.60 1.41
C TRP A 467 -25.53 9.41 -0.08
N ALA A 468 -26.20 8.33 -0.47
CA ALA A 468 -26.50 8.00 -1.86
C ALA A 468 -27.40 9.05 -2.56
N ASP A 469 -28.24 9.76 -1.80
CA ASP A 469 -29.05 10.90 -2.28
C ASP A 469 -28.28 12.23 -2.31
N SER A 470 -27.09 12.28 -1.69
CA SER A 470 -26.29 13.49 -1.61
C SER A 470 -25.52 13.76 -2.92
N PRO A 471 -25.18 15.03 -3.22
CA PRO A 471 -24.31 15.34 -4.35
C PRO A 471 -22.90 14.73 -4.21
N GLY A 472 -22.47 14.42 -2.98
CA GLY A 472 -21.20 13.75 -2.71
C GLY A 472 -21.14 12.33 -3.27
N ALA A 473 -22.27 11.62 -3.34
CA ALA A 473 -22.29 10.26 -3.89
C ALA A 473 -21.88 10.19 -5.36
N VAL A 474 -22.23 11.19 -6.17
CA VAL A 474 -21.81 11.25 -7.58
C VAL A 474 -20.29 11.43 -7.69
N HIS A 475 -19.69 12.25 -6.83
CA HIS A 475 -18.23 12.41 -6.75
C HIS A 475 -17.55 11.10 -6.35
N THR A 476 -18.06 10.45 -5.31
CA THR A 476 -17.57 9.16 -4.83
C THR A 476 -17.69 8.07 -5.90
N LEU A 477 -18.81 8.00 -6.62
CA LEU A 477 -19.04 7.04 -7.69
C LEU A 477 -18.06 7.24 -8.84
N TYR A 478 -17.82 8.48 -9.27
CA TYR A 478 -16.82 8.81 -10.29
C TYR A 478 -15.44 8.24 -9.95
N HIS A 479 -14.95 8.51 -8.73
CA HIS A 479 -13.64 8.02 -8.31
C HIS A 479 -13.58 6.51 -8.08
N ALA A 480 -14.69 5.87 -7.68
CA ALA A 480 -14.77 4.42 -7.63
C ALA A 480 -14.65 3.79 -9.02
N LEU A 481 -15.32 4.35 -10.03
CA LEU A 481 -15.23 3.87 -11.41
C LEU A 481 -13.83 4.10 -12.02
N GLU A 482 -13.19 5.25 -11.72
CA GLU A 482 -11.79 5.49 -12.10
C GLU A 482 -10.83 4.47 -11.46
N LEU A 483 -11.09 4.03 -10.21
CA LEU A 483 -10.31 2.94 -9.60
C LEU A 483 -10.50 1.61 -10.32
N ILE A 484 -11.73 1.27 -10.71
CA ILE A 484 -11.98 0.05 -11.50
C ILE A 484 -11.20 0.11 -12.81
N ARG A 485 -11.25 1.24 -13.53
CA ARG A 485 -10.49 1.45 -14.78
C ARG A 485 -8.97 1.37 -14.57
N LEU A 486 -8.47 1.97 -13.49
CA LEU A 486 -7.05 1.99 -13.15
C LEU A 486 -6.49 0.59 -12.84
N ILE A 487 -7.26 -0.24 -12.14
CA ILE A 487 -6.80 -1.56 -11.65
C ILE A 487 -7.09 -2.67 -12.66
N CYS A 488 -8.21 -2.58 -13.35
CA CYS A 488 -8.70 -3.59 -14.28
C CYS A 488 -8.94 -3.00 -15.69
N PRO A 489 -7.88 -2.55 -16.39
CA PRO A 489 -8.03 -1.92 -17.70
C PRO A 489 -8.67 -2.84 -18.74
N ALA A 490 -8.48 -4.16 -18.62
CA ALA A 490 -9.12 -5.16 -19.48
C ALA A 490 -10.66 -5.10 -19.46
N MET A 491 -11.28 -4.65 -18.36
CA MET A 491 -12.75 -4.49 -18.29
C MET A 491 -13.26 -3.28 -19.09
N SER A 492 -12.37 -2.36 -19.45
CA SER A 492 -12.69 -1.15 -20.21
C SER A 492 -12.14 -1.20 -21.65
N ASP A 493 -11.51 -2.31 -22.04
CA ASP A 493 -11.05 -2.52 -23.41
C ASP A 493 -12.24 -2.96 -24.28
N PRO A 494 -12.57 -2.23 -25.36
CA PRO A 494 -13.64 -2.62 -26.28
C PRO A 494 -13.31 -3.86 -27.12
N ARG A 495 -12.07 -4.37 -27.08
CA ARG A 495 -11.69 -5.59 -27.80
C ARG A 495 -12.25 -6.82 -27.08
N PRO A 496 -12.95 -7.74 -27.78
CA PRO A 496 -13.44 -8.96 -27.17
C PRO A 496 -12.27 -9.82 -26.68
N SER A 497 -12.41 -10.43 -25.51
CA SER A 497 -11.50 -11.41 -24.93
C SER A 497 -11.42 -12.63 -25.87
N ARG A 498 -10.57 -12.57 -26.90
CA ARG A 498 -10.24 -13.75 -27.71
C ARG A 498 -9.26 -14.59 -26.91
N GLU A 499 -9.61 -15.85 -26.67
CA GLU A 499 -8.64 -16.86 -26.26
C GLU A 499 -7.44 -16.86 -27.24
N PRO A 500 -6.21 -17.09 -26.75
CA PRO A 500 -5.05 -17.21 -27.62
C PRO A 500 -5.20 -18.42 -28.54
N GLN A 501 -5.72 -18.22 -29.75
CA GLN A 501 -5.57 -19.20 -30.82
C GLN A 501 -4.14 -19.11 -31.36
N PRO A 502 -3.39 -20.22 -31.45
CA PRO A 502 -2.07 -20.24 -32.06
C PRO A 502 -2.24 -20.10 -33.58
N THR A 503 -2.31 -18.87 -34.06
CA THR A 503 -2.24 -18.58 -35.49
C THR A 503 -0.82 -18.17 -35.83
N VAL A 504 -0.13 -19.09 -36.51
CA VAL A 504 1.17 -18.87 -37.13
C VAL A 504 0.94 -17.94 -38.33
N SER A 505 1.04 -16.64 -38.11
CA SER A 505 1.14 -15.66 -39.21
C SER A 505 2.39 -14.81 -39.01
N GLU A 506 3.41 -15.11 -39.81
CA GLU A 506 4.63 -14.33 -39.97
C GLU A 506 4.29 -12.95 -40.55
N SER A 507 4.15 -11.96 -39.69
CA SER A 507 4.29 -10.55 -40.06
C SER A 507 5.06 -9.84 -38.95
N GLN A 508 6.11 -9.12 -39.33
CA GLN A 508 7.01 -8.37 -38.46
C GLN A 508 6.32 -7.16 -37.80
N GLY A 509 5.41 -7.43 -36.89
CA GLY A 509 4.88 -6.51 -35.89
C GLY A 509 4.77 -7.28 -34.57
N ILE A 510 5.14 -6.66 -33.45
CA ILE A 510 4.96 -7.24 -32.12
C ILE A 510 3.48 -7.68 -32.01
N PRO A 511 3.16 -8.96 -31.75
CA PRO A 511 1.77 -9.37 -31.59
C PRO A 511 1.17 -8.59 -30.41
N ASP A 512 0.05 -7.89 -30.63
CA ASP A 512 -0.73 -7.25 -29.57
C ASP A 512 -1.28 -8.35 -28.63
N GLU A 513 -0.52 -8.69 -27.59
CA GLU A 513 -0.99 -9.63 -26.56
C GLU A 513 -2.22 -9.05 -25.85
N PRO A 514 -3.26 -9.87 -25.59
CA PRO A 514 -4.44 -9.42 -24.87
C PRO A 514 -4.06 -8.97 -23.45
N ILE A 515 -4.65 -7.87 -22.99
CA ILE A 515 -4.38 -7.31 -21.65
C ILE A 515 -4.73 -8.39 -20.61
N PRO A 516 -3.78 -8.80 -19.75
CA PRO A 516 -4.01 -9.87 -18.80
C PRO A 516 -5.04 -9.45 -17.75
N ARG A 517 -5.92 -10.38 -17.38
CA ARG A 517 -6.93 -10.15 -16.34
C ARG A 517 -6.24 -9.90 -14.99
N TYR A 518 -6.69 -8.86 -14.27
CA TYR A 518 -6.12 -8.52 -12.97
C TYR A 518 -6.35 -9.64 -11.95
N LYS A 519 -5.29 -10.01 -11.23
CA LYS A 519 -5.32 -11.03 -10.17
C LYS A 519 -4.57 -10.55 -8.93
N ALA A 520 -5.30 -10.41 -7.82
CA ALA A 520 -4.76 -9.88 -6.58
C ALA A 520 -3.70 -10.78 -5.94
N SER A 521 -3.70 -12.09 -6.22
CA SER A 521 -2.69 -13.02 -5.69
C SER A 521 -1.28 -12.74 -6.24
N TYR A 522 -1.18 -12.17 -7.45
CA TYR A 522 0.08 -11.86 -8.12
C TYR A 522 0.43 -10.38 -8.15
N ASP A 523 -0.42 -9.52 -7.59
CA ASP A 523 -0.18 -8.07 -7.57
C ASP A 523 0.90 -7.73 -6.55
N LYS A 524 1.89 -6.92 -6.89
CA LYS A 524 2.90 -6.49 -5.89
C LYS A 524 2.34 -5.47 -4.90
N LEU A 525 1.24 -4.78 -5.25
CA LEU A 525 0.60 -3.78 -4.40
C LEU A 525 -0.66 -4.33 -3.72
N PRO A 526 -0.60 -4.72 -2.45
CA PRO A 526 -1.78 -5.22 -1.74
C PRO A 526 -2.89 -4.15 -1.62
N ASN A 527 -2.57 -2.87 -1.75
CA ASN A 527 -3.56 -1.79 -1.63
C ASN A 527 -4.58 -1.79 -2.78
N ARG A 528 -4.19 -2.25 -3.98
CA ARG A 528 -5.08 -2.29 -5.15
C ARG A 528 -6.24 -3.26 -4.95
N SER A 529 -6.02 -4.42 -4.35
CA SER A 529 -7.09 -5.39 -4.11
C SER A 529 -8.18 -4.85 -3.18
N TRP A 530 -7.78 -4.10 -2.15
CA TRP A 530 -8.73 -3.39 -1.28
C TRP A 530 -9.40 -2.21 -1.93
N ALA A 531 -8.67 -1.45 -2.74
CA ALA A 531 -9.25 -0.37 -3.51
C ALA A 531 -10.32 -0.89 -4.48
N LEU A 532 -10.06 -2.03 -5.11
CA LEU A 532 -11.00 -2.72 -6.00
C LEU A 532 -12.26 -3.15 -5.23
N TYR A 533 -12.10 -3.79 -4.07
CA TYR A 533 -13.22 -4.15 -3.21
C TYR A 533 -14.03 -2.93 -2.76
N PHE A 534 -13.38 -1.89 -2.23
CA PHE A 534 -14.05 -0.69 -1.73
C PHE A 534 -14.78 0.06 -2.86
N ALA A 535 -14.15 0.25 -4.02
CA ALA A 535 -14.79 0.84 -5.19
C ALA A 535 -16.03 0.04 -5.63
N THR A 536 -15.95 -1.29 -5.64
CA THR A 536 -17.08 -2.16 -5.99
C THR A 536 -18.23 -2.03 -5.01
N MET A 537 -17.94 -1.96 -3.71
CA MET A 537 -18.96 -1.76 -2.67
C MET A 537 -19.63 -0.39 -2.76
N VAL A 538 -18.89 0.66 -3.12
CA VAL A 538 -19.46 2.00 -3.40
C VAL A 538 -20.44 1.93 -4.56
N ILE A 539 -20.03 1.33 -5.68
CA ILE A 539 -20.83 1.22 -6.90
C ILE A 539 -22.12 0.42 -6.61
N TRP A 540 -21.98 -0.71 -5.90
CA TRP A 540 -23.12 -1.51 -5.44
C TRP A 540 -24.09 -0.72 -4.56
N ALA A 541 -23.59 -0.05 -3.52
CA ALA A 541 -24.45 0.67 -2.58
C ALA A 541 -25.23 1.80 -3.25
N TYR A 542 -24.55 2.56 -4.12
CA TYR A 542 -25.20 3.61 -4.90
C TYR A 542 -26.26 3.03 -5.84
N GLY A 543 -25.92 1.99 -6.61
CA GLY A 543 -26.83 1.36 -7.56
C GLY A 543 -28.07 0.78 -6.88
N PHE A 544 -27.87 0.02 -5.80
CA PHE A 544 -28.95 -0.62 -5.05
C PHE A 544 -29.90 0.39 -4.39
N HIS A 545 -29.38 1.48 -3.83
CA HIS A 545 -30.23 2.53 -3.23
C HIS A 545 -31.19 3.15 -4.25
N HIS A 546 -30.70 3.44 -5.46
CA HIS A 546 -31.47 4.15 -6.48
C HIS A 546 -32.40 3.25 -7.31
N ASP A 547 -31.97 2.03 -7.67
CA ASP A 547 -32.72 1.15 -8.56
C ASP A 547 -33.28 -0.10 -7.86
N GLY A 548 -32.96 -0.32 -6.57
CA GLY A 548 -33.46 -1.43 -5.78
C GLY A 548 -32.92 -2.80 -6.21
N PRO A 549 -33.66 -3.89 -5.93
CA PRO A 549 -33.27 -5.25 -6.33
C PRO A 549 -33.39 -5.49 -7.85
N LEU A 550 -32.59 -6.40 -8.38
CA LEU A 550 -32.59 -6.78 -9.79
C LEU A 550 -33.83 -7.61 -10.15
N LYS A 551 -34.61 -7.14 -11.14
CA LYS A 551 -35.81 -7.80 -11.65
C LYS A 551 -35.84 -7.76 -13.19
N PRO A 552 -35.71 -8.90 -13.90
CA PRO A 552 -35.38 -10.24 -13.40
C PRO A 552 -33.92 -10.35 -12.94
N PHE A 553 -33.63 -11.33 -12.09
CA PHE A 553 -32.26 -11.62 -11.65
C PHE A 553 -31.52 -12.46 -12.72
N PRO A 554 -30.32 -12.05 -13.19
CA PRO A 554 -29.61 -12.74 -14.26
C PRO A 554 -28.89 -14.01 -13.76
N THR A 555 -29.62 -15.12 -13.75
CA THR A 555 -29.13 -16.43 -13.27
C THR A 555 -28.06 -17.06 -14.16
N ASN A 556 -27.97 -16.64 -15.43
CA ASN A 556 -26.97 -17.10 -16.40
C ASN A 556 -25.53 -16.70 -16.03
N LEU A 557 -25.35 -15.77 -15.09
CA LEU A 557 -24.03 -15.34 -14.62
C LEU A 557 -23.43 -16.26 -13.55
N GLY A 558 -24.19 -17.24 -13.05
CA GLY A 558 -23.69 -18.20 -12.06
C GLY A 558 -23.30 -17.58 -10.70
N TYR A 559 -23.72 -16.34 -10.42
CA TYR A 559 -23.28 -15.58 -9.24
C TYR A 559 -24.47 -14.97 -8.47
N PRO A 560 -24.55 -15.10 -7.13
CA PRO A 560 -23.67 -15.90 -6.27
C PRO A 560 -23.84 -17.41 -6.54
N PRO A 561 -22.85 -18.25 -6.23
CA PRO A 561 -22.93 -19.68 -6.48
C PRO A 561 -24.14 -20.31 -5.77
N ASN A 562 -24.88 -21.17 -6.46
CA ASN A 562 -26.07 -21.82 -5.88
C ASN A 562 -25.68 -22.74 -4.71
N PRO A 563 -26.43 -22.75 -3.60
CA PRO A 563 -26.21 -23.71 -2.52
C PRO A 563 -26.52 -25.12 -3.04
N THR A 564 -25.52 -26.01 -3.06
CA THR A 564 -25.76 -27.41 -3.38
C THR A 564 -26.48 -28.10 -2.22
N ALA A 565 -27.67 -28.63 -2.49
CA ALA A 565 -28.36 -29.68 -1.72
C ALA A 565 -28.72 -29.39 -0.25
N SER A 566 -29.08 -28.16 0.09
CA SER A 566 -29.97 -27.91 1.24
C SER A 566 -31.13 -27.02 0.79
N THR A 567 -32.33 -27.32 1.28
CA THR A 567 -33.53 -26.46 1.17
C THR A 567 -33.39 -25.14 1.94
N GLU A 568 -32.20 -24.82 2.44
CA GLU A 568 -31.91 -23.61 3.19
C GLU A 568 -31.42 -22.49 2.25
N PRO A 569 -31.75 -21.23 2.55
CA PRO A 569 -31.25 -20.11 1.78
C PRO A 569 -29.71 -20.01 1.83
N TYR A 570 -29.10 -19.56 0.74
CA TYR A 570 -27.65 -19.35 0.65
C TYR A 570 -27.15 -18.37 1.72
N ASP A 571 -26.36 -18.87 2.68
CA ASP A 571 -25.68 -18.08 3.72
C ASP A 571 -24.16 -18.02 3.42
N PRO A 572 -23.66 -16.92 2.85
CA PRO A 572 -22.23 -16.75 2.52
C PRO A 572 -21.33 -16.71 3.76
N VAL A 573 -21.88 -16.58 4.97
CA VAL A 573 -21.12 -16.63 6.24
C VAL A 573 -20.93 -18.08 6.71
N ARG A 574 -21.88 -18.98 6.41
CA ARG A 574 -21.85 -20.40 6.81
C ARG A 574 -21.30 -21.34 5.73
N CYS A 575 -21.44 -21.01 4.45
CA CYS A 575 -20.86 -21.81 3.38
C CYS A 575 -19.34 -21.66 3.36
N GLY A 576 -18.61 -22.75 3.61
CA GLY A 576 -17.16 -22.79 3.39
C GLY A 576 -16.84 -22.55 1.91
N ASP A 577 -15.85 -21.70 1.64
CA ASP A 577 -15.33 -21.52 0.29
C ASP A 577 -14.75 -22.87 -0.18
N ARG A 578 -15.42 -23.52 -1.15
CA ARG A 578 -14.73 -24.54 -1.94
C ARG A 578 -13.83 -23.78 -2.90
N ASP A 579 -12.53 -23.84 -2.70
CA ASP A 579 -11.54 -23.14 -3.50
C ASP A 579 -11.48 -23.60 -4.97
N ASP A 580 -12.17 -24.67 -5.35
CA ASP A 580 -12.06 -25.27 -6.70
C ASP A 580 -13.42 -25.68 -7.30
N MET A 581 -14.36 -24.74 -7.47
CA MET A 581 -15.26 -24.85 -8.63
C MET A 581 -14.56 -24.08 -9.74
N GLU A 582 -14.01 -24.79 -10.71
CA GLU A 582 -13.71 -24.23 -12.02
C GLU A 582 -15.02 -23.62 -12.53
N ASP A 583 -15.21 -22.32 -12.29
CA ASP A 583 -16.30 -21.55 -12.90
C ASP A 583 -16.23 -21.88 -14.39
N GLY A 584 -17.32 -22.41 -14.96
CA GLY A 584 -17.33 -22.79 -16.36
C GLY A 584 -16.82 -21.62 -17.19
N ALA A 585 -15.88 -21.86 -18.12
CA ALA A 585 -15.26 -20.79 -18.91
C ALA A 585 -16.32 -19.83 -19.53
N GLN A 586 -17.48 -20.39 -19.87
CA GLN A 586 -18.65 -19.67 -20.35
C GLN A 586 -19.30 -18.72 -19.32
N GLU A 587 -19.42 -19.12 -18.05
CA GLU A 587 -19.95 -18.26 -16.96
C GLU A 587 -18.95 -17.15 -16.59
N SER A 588 -17.66 -17.44 -16.63
CA SER A 588 -16.60 -16.42 -16.46
C SER A 588 -16.65 -15.37 -17.57
N ALA A 589 -16.73 -15.80 -18.83
CA ALA A 589 -16.85 -14.89 -19.97
C ALA A 589 -18.15 -14.08 -19.93
N ALA A 590 -19.27 -14.69 -19.50
CA ALA A 590 -20.54 -13.99 -19.35
C ALA A 590 -20.48 -12.89 -18.28
N ARG A 591 -19.78 -13.12 -17.16
CA ARG A 591 -19.57 -12.10 -16.11
C ARG A 591 -18.68 -10.95 -16.59
N ASP A 592 -17.62 -11.25 -17.35
CA ASP A 592 -16.75 -10.23 -17.94
C ASP A 592 -17.52 -9.35 -18.94
N GLU A 593 -18.38 -9.96 -19.76
CA GLU A 593 -19.27 -9.26 -20.69
C GLU A 593 -20.28 -8.36 -19.97
N ASP A 594 -20.98 -8.90 -18.98
CA ASP A 594 -21.97 -8.16 -18.19
C ASP A 594 -21.32 -6.97 -17.45
N ALA A 595 -20.13 -7.17 -16.86
CA ALA A 595 -19.38 -6.11 -16.19
C ALA A 595 -18.98 -4.98 -17.16
N ARG A 596 -18.52 -5.33 -18.36
CA ARG A 596 -18.13 -4.34 -19.38
C ARG A 596 -19.34 -3.59 -19.91
N MET A 597 -20.45 -4.28 -20.23
CA MET A 597 -21.70 -3.64 -20.62
C MET A 597 -22.21 -2.67 -19.54
N TYR A 598 -22.09 -3.03 -18.27
CA TYR A 598 -22.41 -2.15 -17.15
C TYR A 598 -21.52 -0.90 -17.13
N LEU A 599 -20.20 -1.09 -17.22
CA LEU A 599 -19.23 0.01 -17.20
C LEU A 599 -19.42 0.95 -18.39
N ASP A 600 -19.68 0.43 -19.61
CA ASP A 600 -19.95 1.27 -20.79
C ASP A 600 -21.23 2.09 -20.64
N CYS A 601 -22.24 1.54 -19.95
CA CYS A 601 -23.49 2.25 -19.68
C CYS A 601 -23.34 3.36 -18.62
N VAL A 602 -22.73 3.03 -17.48
CA VAL A 602 -22.64 3.95 -16.33
C VAL A 602 -21.47 4.92 -16.47
N PHE A 603 -20.39 4.48 -17.11
CA PHE A 603 -19.16 5.25 -17.29
C PHE A 603 -18.60 5.04 -18.70
N PRO A 604 -19.21 5.63 -19.73
CA PRO A 604 -18.72 5.51 -21.09
C PRO A 604 -17.36 6.22 -21.26
N PRO A 605 -16.53 5.80 -22.24
CA PRO A 605 -15.24 6.44 -22.51
C PRO A 605 -15.35 7.90 -23.01
N SER A 606 -16.56 8.34 -23.41
CA SER A 606 -16.83 9.73 -23.76
C SER A 606 -16.81 10.68 -22.56
N VAL A 607 -16.97 10.18 -21.34
CA VAL A 607 -16.95 10.98 -20.10
C VAL A 607 -15.51 11.17 -19.64
N LYS A 608 -15.03 12.41 -19.65
CA LYS A 608 -13.64 12.76 -19.30
C LYS A 608 -13.50 13.65 -18.08
N SER A 609 -14.61 14.17 -17.55
CA SER A 609 -14.60 15.05 -16.39
C SER A 609 -15.67 14.67 -15.35
N PRO A 610 -15.45 15.00 -14.06
CA PRO A 610 -16.48 14.82 -13.03
C PRO A 610 -17.79 15.54 -13.35
N GLN A 611 -17.74 16.69 -14.04
CA GLN A 611 -18.92 17.46 -14.42
C GLN A 611 -19.72 16.77 -15.53
N GLU A 612 -19.05 16.22 -16.54
CA GLU A 612 -19.69 15.40 -17.58
C GLU A 612 -20.32 14.15 -16.98
N PHE A 613 -19.60 13.47 -16.09
CA PHE A 613 -20.11 12.31 -15.38
C PHE A 613 -21.38 12.63 -14.58
N ALA A 614 -21.36 13.74 -13.85
CA ALA A 614 -22.50 14.18 -13.06
C ALA A 614 -23.74 14.49 -13.93
N ARG A 615 -23.56 14.97 -15.16
CA ARG A 615 -24.67 15.13 -16.11
C ARG A 615 -25.15 13.78 -16.62
N HIS A 616 -24.24 12.91 -17.04
CA HIS A 616 -24.55 11.57 -17.56
C HIS A 616 -25.39 10.75 -16.57
N ILE A 617 -24.91 10.63 -15.32
CA ILE A 617 -25.57 9.79 -14.31
C ILE A 617 -26.96 10.31 -13.91
N ARG A 618 -27.18 11.63 -13.98
CA ARG A 618 -28.50 12.24 -13.69
C ARG A 618 -29.52 11.95 -14.78
N HIS A 619 -29.08 11.76 -16.02
CA HIS A 619 -29.95 11.46 -17.15
C HIS A 619 -30.13 9.95 -17.37
N LEU A 620 -29.39 9.11 -16.65
CA LEU A 620 -29.52 7.66 -16.73
C LEU A 620 -30.83 7.21 -16.07
N ALA A 621 -31.78 6.73 -16.89
CA ALA A 621 -33.12 6.36 -16.45
C ALA A 621 -33.17 5.10 -15.56
N GLY A 622 -32.11 4.28 -15.56
CA GLY A 622 -31.99 3.08 -14.74
C GLY A 622 -30.80 2.20 -15.16
N GLY A 623 -30.60 1.09 -14.45
CA GLY A 623 -29.50 0.15 -14.69
C GLY A 623 -28.26 0.39 -13.81
N ARG A 624 -28.34 1.31 -12.85
CA ARG A 624 -27.28 1.62 -11.87
C ARG A 624 -26.97 0.44 -10.96
N ASN A 625 -27.95 -0.44 -10.71
CA ASN A 625 -27.83 -1.67 -9.91
C ASN A 625 -27.36 -2.91 -10.69
N ARG A 626 -27.10 -2.82 -12.01
CA ARG A 626 -26.65 -3.97 -12.85
C ARG A 626 -25.17 -4.32 -12.64
N VAL A 627 -24.78 -4.48 -11.38
CA VAL A 627 -23.39 -4.67 -10.95
C VAL A 627 -23.03 -6.16 -10.75
N LEU A 628 -23.92 -7.10 -11.13
CA LEU A 628 -23.74 -8.51 -10.77
C LEU A 628 -22.51 -9.13 -11.45
N GLY A 629 -22.29 -8.87 -12.75
CA GLY A 629 -21.06 -9.23 -13.44
C GLY A 629 -19.83 -8.64 -12.75
N LEU A 630 -19.86 -7.34 -12.44
CA LEU A 630 -18.76 -6.65 -11.74
C LEU A 630 -18.43 -7.30 -10.39
N LEU A 631 -19.44 -7.63 -9.57
CA LEU A 631 -19.25 -8.32 -8.29
C LEU A 631 -18.56 -9.68 -8.48
N GLY A 632 -18.97 -10.46 -9.49
CA GLY A 632 -18.38 -11.76 -9.79
C GLY A 632 -16.96 -11.67 -10.36
N VAL A 633 -16.68 -10.68 -11.22
CA VAL A 633 -15.34 -10.44 -11.75
C VAL A 633 -14.37 -10.05 -10.62
N VAL A 634 -14.81 -9.21 -9.69
CA VAL A 634 -14.01 -8.79 -8.54
C VAL A 634 -13.84 -9.92 -7.53
N ASP A 635 -14.88 -10.72 -7.24
CA ASP A 635 -14.73 -11.94 -6.41
C ASP A 635 -13.66 -12.87 -6.97
N TRP A 636 -13.69 -13.13 -8.29
CA TRP A 636 -12.64 -13.91 -8.96
C TRP A 636 -11.27 -13.25 -8.88
N ALA A 637 -11.19 -11.93 -9.08
CA ALA A 637 -9.90 -11.20 -9.04
C ALA A 637 -9.24 -11.28 -7.65
N LEU A 638 -10.05 -11.33 -6.59
CA LEU A 638 -9.61 -11.47 -5.20
C LEU A 638 -9.35 -12.92 -4.77
N SER A 639 -9.75 -13.93 -5.55
CA SER A 639 -9.57 -15.33 -5.15
C SER A 639 -8.12 -15.79 -5.18
N GLY A 640 -7.78 -16.82 -4.40
CA GLY A 640 -6.42 -17.37 -4.32
C GLY A 640 -5.41 -16.44 -3.66
N THR A 641 -5.86 -15.37 -2.99
CA THR A 641 -5.01 -14.55 -2.13
C THR A 641 -4.79 -15.25 -0.79
N SER A 642 -3.58 -15.16 -0.26
CA SER A 642 -3.23 -15.72 1.06
C SER A 642 -3.73 -14.89 2.25
N TRP A 643 -4.58 -13.88 2.02
CA TRP A 643 -5.01 -12.94 3.04
C TRP A 643 -6.48 -13.13 3.42
N GLU A 644 -6.72 -13.66 4.62
CA GLU A 644 -8.05 -13.99 5.15
C GLU A 644 -9.07 -12.83 5.11
N LEU A 645 -8.64 -11.57 5.28
CA LEU A 645 -9.57 -10.44 5.21
C LEU A 645 -10.11 -10.20 3.79
N LEU A 646 -9.36 -10.56 2.75
CA LEU A 646 -9.86 -10.53 1.38
C LEU A 646 -10.89 -11.64 1.15
N ASP A 647 -10.77 -12.79 1.80
CA ASP A 647 -11.82 -13.82 1.76
C ASP A 647 -13.10 -13.35 2.45
N GLU A 648 -12.99 -12.63 3.57
CA GLU A 648 -14.17 -11.97 4.14
C GLU A 648 -14.75 -10.91 3.18
N ALA A 649 -13.90 -10.17 2.46
CA ALA A 649 -14.34 -9.20 1.46
C ALA A 649 -15.11 -9.89 0.32
N ARG A 650 -14.61 -11.04 -0.16
CA ARG A 650 -15.29 -11.91 -1.14
C ARG A 650 -16.65 -12.39 -0.63
N LYS A 651 -16.74 -12.87 0.62
CA LYS A 651 -18.02 -13.23 1.24
C LYS A 651 -18.99 -12.06 1.26
N ARG A 652 -18.52 -10.85 1.57
CA ARG A 652 -19.33 -9.62 1.54
C ARG A 652 -19.83 -9.27 0.13
N LEU A 653 -19.01 -9.47 -0.92
CA LEU A 653 -19.45 -9.32 -2.32
C LEU A 653 -20.56 -10.32 -2.67
N LYS A 654 -20.48 -11.56 -2.17
CA LYS A 654 -21.53 -12.58 -2.34
C LYS A 654 -22.81 -12.17 -1.60
N THR A 655 -22.70 -11.65 -0.38
CA THR A 655 -23.85 -11.08 0.37
C THR A 655 -24.49 -9.92 -0.39
N ALA A 656 -23.70 -9.01 -0.96
CA ALA A 656 -24.18 -7.91 -1.78
C ALA A 656 -25.01 -8.40 -2.98
N ALA A 657 -24.59 -9.51 -3.61
CA ALA A 657 -25.33 -10.16 -4.69
C ALA A 657 -26.65 -10.81 -4.21
N VAL A 658 -26.66 -11.42 -3.02
CA VAL A 658 -27.89 -11.93 -2.39
C VAL A 658 -28.87 -10.79 -2.11
N ILE A 659 -28.39 -9.64 -1.62
CA ILE A 659 -29.21 -8.45 -1.39
C ILE A 659 -29.82 -7.96 -2.71
N LEU A 660 -29.07 -7.97 -3.82
CA LEU A 660 -29.59 -7.61 -5.14
C LEU A 660 -30.70 -8.57 -5.61
N LYS A 661 -30.64 -9.85 -5.23
CA LYS A 661 -31.65 -10.86 -5.57
C LYS A 661 -32.92 -10.70 -4.72
N ASN A 662 -32.76 -10.56 -3.42
CA ASN A 662 -33.87 -10.72 -2.45
C ASN A 662 -34.40 -9.38 -1.90
N GLY A 663 -33.66 -8.27 -2.06
CA GLY A 663 -33.96 -6.97 -1.46
C GLY A 663 -33.52 -6.84 0.01
N SER A 664 -33.05 -7.90 0.65
CA SER A 664 -32.50 -7.89 2.01
C SER A 664 -31.34 -8.88 2.16
N ALA A 665 -30.44 -8.57 3.10
CA ALA A 665 -29.50 -9.56 3.62
C ALA A 665 -30.30 -10.46 4.56
N MET A 666 -30.30 -11.77 4.34
CA MET A 666 -30.95 -12.74 5.23
C MET A 666 -30.30 -12.74 6.61
#